data_AF-A0A1C6G9E0-F1
#
_entry.id   AF-A0A1C6G9E0-F1
#
_cell.length_a   1.000
_cell.length_b   1.000
_cell.length_c   1.000
_cell.angle_alpha   90.00
_cell.angle_beta   90.00
_cell.angle_gamma   90.00
#
_symmetry.space_group_name_H-M   'P 1'
#
loop_
_entity.id
_entity.type
_entity.pdbx_description
1 polymer ?
#
loop_
_entity_poly.entity_id
_entity_poly.type
_entity_poly.pdbx_seq_one_letter_code
_entity_poly.pdbx_strand_id
1 'polypeptide(L)'
;MKKFNKHLYDNINREYDRKNLYLYEVSVLQEKIEAATGKEKENLEKKLNELVKNKKDHPYNKQLDEYKKKEKDFLEEVNKKVSDYKSKVDTTLPSKVQKLELRLFKAKEFVNFYKKYTKLTYDAELIYEQSKIEIAQIPPVIEFAREATKELKEAQNKLTKISSNDNEKFEAEFKKFKENENKKLHDRISEVKSKCKEGLISGQAKENTIKELKRKYKEALLVKSFESEKTYNEEIIKNKKYELSKTVKQKINTVNINVADLRRVYPVETEKTLPWVSWITFLIPGLAQVVNKQYVKAIIMFFATIYIYAIAIPYALGYGNYKGDGIAGLITLAADGGRLDRSIIFMIEGILAIFLVLIGIFLMYICFKDANTVEKDTIKGTRFRSWIETKQTLFEDGFPYLVLSPAAIITIFIVCIPVVTTILLSFTGMGPDTQAKFGWEALENYKMIFLGQGMVGAIFWRILGWTVIWTIGATTLAIALGFILAIVLNNDRIKGKVLFRSIYLLPWAVPAFISILFFSILFADGGTVVNSLRNVFGPNFSIKNDTFTIRLTLICIQAWLGSAYIFLLSTGVLQSINAELYEAADIDGATSFKKLTKITVPLVLFQTAPLLVGQYTFNFNNFSIIALFNNGGPFDPSKYGNLAGSSDLLISYIYKLTMNSQYQAVGATITVIISIALIIIAYIGYKNTDAFKRG
;
A
#
# COMPACT_ATOMS: atom_id res chain seq x y z
N MET A 1 -11.47 -35.62 -27.26
CA MET A 1 -10.30 -35.17 -28.07
C MET A 1 -9.77 -33.86 -27.53
N LYS A 2 -8.47 -33.59 -27.69
CA LYS A 2 -7.86 -32.30 -27.38
C LYS A 2 -8.34 -31.26 -28.40
N LYS A 3 -9.10 -30.22 -27.99
CA LYS A 3 -9.59 -29.17 -28.89
C LYS A 3 -8.51 -28.10 -29.09
N PHE A 4 -8.21 -27.77 -30.34
CA PHE A 4 -7.25 -26.73 -30.71
C PHE A 4 -7.97 -25.51 -31.28
N ASN A 5 -7.54 -24.30 -30.89
CA ASN A 5 -8.06 -23.06 -31.46
C ASN A 5 -7.62 -22.94 -32.92
N LYS A 6 -8.50 -22.49 -33.82
CA LYS A 6 -8.15 -22.25 -35.23
C LYS A 6 -7.16 -21.11 -35.41
N HIS A 7 -7.43 -20.01 -34.72
CA HIS A 7 -6.59 -18.81 -34.70
C HIS A 7 -5.84 -18.68 -33.37
N LEU A 8 -4.77 -17.90 -33.40
CA LEU A 8 -4.00 -17.47 -32.24
C LEU A 8 -4.31 -16.01 -31.94
N TYR A 9 -4.18 -15.64 -30.68
CA TYR A 9 -4.42 -14.28 -30.22
C TYR A 9 -3.19 -13.74 -29.49
N ASP A 10 -2.94 -12.44 -29.64
CA ASP A 10 -1.92 -11.74 -28.87
C ASP A 10 -2.50 -11.08 -27.60
N ASN A 11 -1.67 -10.34 -26.86
CA ASN A 11 -2.05 -9.74 -25.59
C ASN A 11 -3.15 -8.67 -25.70
N ILE A 12 -3.44 -8.16 -26.91
CA ILE A 12 -4.51 -7.20 -27.18
C ILE A 12 -5.64 -7.80 -28.03
N ASN A 13 -5.73 -9.14 -28.05
CA ASN A 13 -6.72 -9.93 -28.78
C ASN A 13 -6.74 -9.70 -30.30
N ARG A 14 -5.61 -9.31 -30.91
CA ARG A 14 -5.50 -9.38 -32.38
C ARG A 14 -5.41 -10.83 -32.80
N GLU A 15 -6.11 -11.16 -33.89
CA GLU A 15 -6.17 -12.49 -34.44
C GLU A 15 -5.01 -12.76 -35.40
N TYR A 16 -4.43 -13.96 -35.31
CA TYR A 16 -3.34 -14.44 -36.15
C TYR A 16 -3.63 -15.86 -36.64
N ASP A 17 -3.32 -16.13 -37.89
CA ASP A 17 -3.38 -17.49 -38.44
C ASP A 17 -2.30 -18.39 -37.85
N ARG A 18 -2.53 -19.70 -37.84
CA ARG A 18 -1.48 -20.65 -37.45
C ARG A 18 -0.46 -20.82 -38.57
N LYS A 19 0.82 -20.75 -38.21
CA LYS A 19 1.94 -21.17 -39.09
C LYS A 19 2.14 -22.68 -39.03
N ASN A 20 1.79 -23.32 -37.92
CA ASN A 20 1.72 -24.77 -37.80
C ASN A 20 0.49 -25.31 -38.53
N LEU A 21 0.73 -25.66 -39.79
CA LEU A 21 -0.27 -26.21 -40.69
C LEU A 21 -0.89 -27.51 -40.17
N TYR A 22 -0.11 -28.35 -39.46
CA TYR A 22 -0.65 -29.56 -38.85
C TYR A 22 -1.72 -29.23 -37.79
N LEU A 23 -1.43 -28.32 -36.86
CA LEU A 23 -2.40 -27.90 -35.84
C LEU A 23 -3.59 -27.13 -36.44
N TYR A 24 -3.35 -26.37 -37.51
CA TYR A 24 -4.40 -25.72 -38.28
C TYR A 24 -5.37 -26.74 -38.89
N GLU A 25 -4.88 -27.72 -39.64
CA GLU A 25 -5.69 -28.78 -40.25
C GLU A 25 -6.47 -29.57 -39.20
N VAL A 26 -5.83 -29.92 -38.09
CA VAL A 26 -6.49 -30.56 -36.94
C VAL A 26 -7.63 -29.69 -36.41
N SER A 27 -7.41 -28.39 -36.20
CA SER A 27 -8.44 -27.48 -35.69
C SER A 27 -9.62 -27.29 -36.66
N VAL A 28 -9.35 -27.22 -37.97
CA VAL A 28 -10.37 -27.10 -39.01
C VAL A 28 -11.21 -28.38 -39.10
N LEU A 29 -10.58 -29.55 -39.01
CA LEU A 29 -11.31 -30.82 -38.96
C LEU A 29 -12.18 -30.90 -37.69
N GLN A 30 -11.67 -30.46 -36.54
CA GLN A 30 -12.44 -30.42 -35.30
C GLN A 30 -13.68 -29.50 -35.39
N GLU A 31 -13.51 -28.30 -35.95
CA GLU A 31 -14.61 -27.35 -36.19
C GLU A 31 -15.67 -27.94 -37.14
N LYS A 32 -15.23 -28.61 -38.22
CA LYS A 32 -16.15 -29.31 -39.15
C LYS A 32 -16.88 -30.48 -38.50
N ILE A 33 -16.21 -31.27 -37.64
CA ILE A 33 -16.83 -32.38 -36.88
C ILE A 33 -17.89 -31.86 -35.91
N GLU A 34 -17.66 -30.69 -35.29
CA GLU A 34 -18.64 -30.05 -34.40
C GLU A 34 -19.90 -29.59 -35.16
N ALA A 35 -19.76 -29.19 -36.43
CA ALA A 35 -20.87 -28.76 -37.29
C ALA A 35 -21.58 -29.89 -38.06
N ALA A 36 -20.92 -31.04 -38.25
CA ALA A 36 -21.44 -32.16 -39.06
C ALA A 36 -22.33 -33.13 -38.27
N THR A 37 -23.22 -33.84 -38.96
CA THR A 37 -24.10 -34.88 -38.38
C THR A 37 -24.11 -36.18 -39.20
N GLY A 38 -24.46 -37.30 -38.57
CA GLY A 38 -24.58 -38.61 -39.24
C GLY A 38 -23.27 -39.11 -39.88
N LYS A 39 -23.39 -39.68 -41.09
CA LYS A 39 -22.26 -40.29 -41.84
C LYS A 39 -21.13 -39.31 -42.18
N GLU A 40 -21.44 -38.02 -42.35
CA GLU A 40 -20.43 -37.01 -42.63
C GLU A 40 -19.48 -36.84 -41.44
N LYS A 41 -20.04 -36.79 -40.23
CA LYS A 41 -19.28 -36.69 -38.98
C LYS A 41 -18.34 -37.88 -38.80
N GLU A 42 -18.83 -39.11 -39.01
CA GLU A 42 -18.01 -40.33 -38.93
C GLU A 42 -16.83 -40.31 -39.92
N ASN A 43 -17.06 -39.84 -41.15
CA ASN A 43 -16.00 -39.72 -42.16
C ASN A 43 -14.96 -38.67 -41.76
N LEU A 44 -15.38 -37.54 -41.20
CA LEU A 44 -14.46 -36.50 -40.72
C LEU A 44 -13.67 -36.97 -39.49
N GLU A 45 -14.28 -37.71 -38.57
CA GLU A 45 -13.60 -38.32 -37.42
C GLU A 45 -12.55 -39.35 -37.85
N LYS A 46 -12.83 -40.17 -38.87
CA LYS A 46 -11.85 -41.09 -39.48
C LYS A 46 -10.66 -40.32 -40.06
N LYS A 47 -10.91 -39.25 -40.83
CA LYS A 47 -9.85 -38.38 -41.39
C LYS A 47 -8.99 -37.74 -40.29
N LEU A 48 -9.62 -37.26 -39.22
CA LEU A 48 -8.90 -36.68 -38.09
C LEU A 48 -8.02 -37.72 -37.37
N ASN A 49 -8.54 -38.94 -37.15
CA ASN A 49 -7.78 -40.02 -36.53
C ASN A 49 -6.57 -40.43 -37.39
N GLU A 50 -6.74 -40.49 -38.71
CA GLU A 50 -5.65 -40.76 -39.65
C GLU A 50 -4.56 -39.67 -39.61
N LEU A 51 -4.97 -38.40 -39.62
CA LEU A 51 -4.07 -37.25 -39.50
C LEU A 51 -3.27 -37.28 -38.19
N VAL A 52 -3.93 -37.58 -37.06
CA VAL A 52 -3.28 -37.68 -35.74
C VAL A 52 -2.32 -38.88 -35.69
N LYS A 53 -2.68 -40.02 -36.29
CA LYS A 53 -1.82 -41.21 -36.35
C LYS A 53 -0.56 -40.96 -37.17
N ASN A 54 -0.69 -40.23 -38.29
CA ASN A 54 0.40 -39.90 -39.21
C ASN A 54 1.07 -38.53 -38.90
N LYS A 55 0.98 -38.04 -37.65
CA LYS A 55 1.52 -36.73 -37.25
C LYS A 55 2.96 -36.50 -37.70
N LYS A 56 3.87 -37.47 -37.48
CA LYS A 56 5.30 -37.33 -37.83
C LYS A 56 5.52 -37.23 -39.34
N ASP A 57 4.64 -37.83 -40.13
CA ASP A 57 4.77 -37.88 -41.58
C ASP A 57 4.23 -36.64 -42.30
N HIS A 58 3.49 -35.80 -41.58
CA HIS A 58 2.93 -34.55 -42.08
C HIS A 58 4.03 -33.63 -42.66
N PRO A 59 3.86 -33.06 -43.86
CA PRO A 59 4.89 -32.25 -44.53
C PRO A 59 5.46 -31.12 -43.66
N TYR A 60 4.58 -30.41 -42.94
CA TYR A 60 4.99 -29.36 -42.00
C TYR A 60 5.89 -29.89 -40.86
N ASN A 61 5.56 -31.04 -40.26
CA ASN A 61 6.34 -31.57 -39.14
C ASN A 61 7.71 -32.07 -39.59
N LYS A 62 7.82 -32.65 -40.80
CA LYS A 62 9.11 -32.99 -41.43
C LYS A 62 9.99 -31.76 -41.64
N GLN A 63 9.42 -30.67 -42.17
CA GLN A 63 10.13 -29.40 -42.34
C GLN A 63 10.52 -28.78 -41.01
N LEU A 64 9.65 -28.83 -40.00
CA LEU A 64 9.92 -28.32 -38.66
C LEU A 64 11.07 -29.08 -37.97
N ASP A 65 11.11 -30.41 -38.11
CA ASP A 65 12.18 -31.25 -37.56
C ASP A 65 13.52 -30.99 -38.26
N GLU A 66 13.51 -30.81 -39.58
CA GLU A 66 14.71 -30.42 -40.34
C GLU A 66 15.21 -29.03 -39.92
N TYR A 67 14.30 -28.06 -39.79
CA TYR A 67 14.59 -26.73 -39.26
C TYR A 67 15.23 -26.80 -37.87
N LYS A 68 14.65 -27.55 -36.93
CA LYS A 68 15.16 -27.67 -35.56
C LYS A 68 16.57 -28.26 -35.50
N LYS A 69 16.89 -29.22 -36.38
CA LYS A 69 18.26 -29.76 -36.50
C LYS A 69 19.22 -28.68 -37.00
N LYS A 70 18.88 -28.00 -38.10
CA LYS A 70 19.69 -26.90 -38.65
C LYS A 70 19.86 -25.75 -37.66
N GLU A 71 18.81 -25.42 -36.91
CA GLU A 71 18.84 -24.39 -35.86
C GLU A 71 19.79 -24.78 -34.74
N LYS A 72 19.77 -26.03 -34.28
CA LYS A 72 20.69 -26.53 -33.26
C LYS A 72 22.15 -26.41 -33.72
N ASP A 73 22.46 -26.93 -34.91
CA ASP A 73 23.82 -26.90 -35.46
C ASP A 73 24.31 -25.46 -35.65
N PHE A 74 23.43 -24.58 -36.16
CA PHE A 74 23.69 -23.15 -36.29
C PHE A 74 23.95 -22.47 -34.94
N LEU A 75 23.18 -22.76 -33.91
CA LEU A 75 23.37 -22.18 -32.57
C LEU A 75 24.72 -22.60 -31.96
N GLU A 76 25.15 -23.85 -32.17
CA GLU A 76 26.47 -24.32 -31.75
C GLU A 76 27.59 -23.59 -32.51
N GLU A 77 27.45 -23.42 -33.82
CA GLU A 77 28.40 -22.68 -34.66
C GLU A 77 28.50 -21.20 -34.24
N VAL A 78 27.36 -20.53 -34.07
CA VAL A 78 27.32 -19.12 -33.63
C VAL A 78 27.94 -18.94 -32.26
N ASN A 79 27.71 -19.85 -31.32
CA ASN A 79 28.32 -19.76 -29.99
C ASN A 79 29.85 -19.89 -30.07
N LYS A 80 30.40 -20.73 -30.96
CA LYS A 80 31.85 -20.78 -31.25
C LYS A 80 32.35 -19.45 -31.83
N LYS A 81 31.68 -18.92 -32.88
CA LYS A 81 32.02 -17.63 -33.49
C LYS A 81 31.99 -16.47 -32.49
N VAL A 82 31.00 -16.43 -31.59
CA VAL A 82 30.90 -15.43 -30.52
C VAL A 82 32.06 -15.55 -29.53
N SER A 83 32.47 -16.77 -29.19
CA SER A 83 33.64 -17.01 -28.35
C SER A 83 34.93 -16.47 -29.00
N ASP A 84 35.11 -16.73 -30.29
CA ASP A 84 36.28 -16.24 -31.03
C ASP A 84 36.26 -14.71 -31.16
N TYR A 85 35.08 -14.13 -31.42
CA TYR A 85 34.88 -12.67 -31.53
C TYR A 85 35.13 -11.95 -30.21
N LYS A 86 35.03 -12.62 -29.05
CA LYS A 86 35.29 -12.04 -27.72
C LYS A 86 36.70 -11.44 -27.61
N SER A 87 37.67 -11.99 -28.33
CA SER A 87 39.05 -11.46 -28.39
C SER A 87 39.15 -10.10 -29.11
N LYS A 88 38.18 -9.78 -29.98
CA LYS A 88 38.14 -8.56 -30.81
C LYS A 88 37.34 -7.40 -30.17
N VAL A 89 36.71 -7.65 -29.02
CA VAL A 89 35.90 -6.66 -28.29
C VAL A 89 36.81 -5.65 -27.60
N ASP A 90 36.48 -4.37 -27.69
CA ASP A 90 37.26 -3.30 -27.03
C ASP A 90 37.19 -3.43 -25.50
N THR A 91 38.29 -3.84 -24.90
CA THR A 91 38.41 -4.05 -23.45
C THR A 91 38.40 -2.74 -22.66
N THR A 92 38.58 -1.59 -23.31
CA THR A 92 38.56 -0.29 -22.67
C THR A 92 37.15 0.22 -22.36
N LEU A 93 36.13 -0.38 -22.98
CA LEU A 93 34.72 -0.06 -22.73
C LEU A 93 34.19 -0.73 -21.46
N PRO A 94 33.11 -0.21 -20.84
CA PRO A 94 32.47 -0.87 -19.71
C PRO A 94 32.01 -2.30 -20.06
N SER A 95 32.13 -3.23 -19.11
CA SER A 95 31.73 -4.65 -19.30
C SER A 95 30.32 -4.85 -19.87
N LYS A 96 29.37 -3.96 -19.55
CA LYS A 96 28.01 -4.00 -20.10
C LYS A 96 27.97 -3.73 -21.61
N VAL A 97 28.83 -2.83 -22.10
CA VAL A 97 28.94 -2.46 -23.52
C VAL A 97 29.69 -3.54 -24.28
N GLN A 98 30.73 -4.13 -23.69
CA GLN A 98 31.41 -5.32 -24.24
C GLN A 98 30.41 -6.47 -24.50
N LYS A 99 29.48 -6.71 -23.55
CA LYS A 99 28.40 -7.69 -23.74
C LYS A 99 27.40 -7.29 -24.84
N LEU A 100 27.16 -5.99 -25.03
CA LEU A 100 26.32 -5.50 -26.14
C LEU A 100 26.99 -5.72 -27.49
N GLU A 101 28.30 -5.56 -27.62
CA GLU A 101 29.03 -5.83 -28.87
C GLU A 101 28.89 -7.31 -29.27
N LEU A 102 29.05 -8.23 -28.32
CA LEU A 102 28.83 -9.66 -28.55
C LEU A 102 27.37 -9.96 -28.95
N ARG A 103 26.42 -9.28 -28.30
CA ARG A 103 25.00 -9.40 -28.63
C ARG A 103 24.69 -8.89 -30.03
N LEU A 104 25.26 -7.76 -30.43
CA LEU A 104 25.13 -7.20 -31.78
C LEU A 104 25.72 -8.15 -32.84
N PHE A 105 26.89 -8.74 -32.59
CA PHE A 105 27.47 -9.74 -33.48
C PHE A 105 26.52 -10.94 -33.65
N LYS A 106 26.01 -11.47 -32.55
CA LYS A 106 25.04 -12.57 -32.57
C LYS A 106 23.75 -12.22 -33.32
N ALA A 107 23.22 -11.01 -33.13
CA ALA A 107 22.03 -10.52 -33.83
C ALA A 107 22.23 -10.50 -35.36
N LYS A 108 23.42 -10.10 -35.84
CA LYS A 108 23.74 -10.12 -37.27
C LYS A 108 23.72 -11.53 -37.87
N GLU A 109 24.31 -12.51 -37.19
CA GLU A 109 24.24 -13.92 -37.60
C GLU A 109 22.78 -14.41 -37.59
N PHE A 110 22.01 -14.06 -36.56
CA PHE A 110 20.61 -14.47 -36.41
C PHE A 110 19.71 -13.94 -37.53
N VAL A 111 19.83 -12.66 -37.91
CA VAL A 111 19.06 -12.11 -39.03
C VAL A 111 19.27 -12.91 -40.31
N ASN A 112 20.52 -13.31 -40.61
CA ASN A 112 20.85 -14.06 -41.82
C ASN A 112 20.23 -15.47 -41.84
N PHE A 113 20.21 -16.15 -40.69
CA PHE A 113 19.67 -17.49 -40.57
C PHE A 113 18.13 -17.51 -40.51
N TYR A 114 17.54 -16.77 -39.58
CA TYR A 114 16.10 -16.84 -39.30
C TYR A 114 15.22 -16.23 -40.39
N LYS A 115 15.76 -15.34 -41.23
CA LYS A 115 15.05 -14.78 -42.40
C LYS A 115 14.44 -15.86 -43.30
N LYS A 116 15.10 -17.03 -43.41
CA LYS A 116 14.66 -18.14 -44.27
C LYS A 116 13.46 -18.90 -43.69
N TYR A 117 13.19 -18.77 -42.39
CA TYR A 117 12.22 -19.59 -41.66
C TYR A 117 11.09 -18.78 -41.03
N THR A 118 10.99 -17.48 -41.31
CA THR A 118 9.95 -16.59 -40.76
C THR A 118 8.53 -17.07 -41.10
N LYS A 119 8.34 -17.69 -42.28
CA LYS A 119 7.04 -18.27 -42.67
C LYS A 119 6.74 -19.62 -42.01
N LEU A 120 7.76 -20.32 -41.49
CA LEU A 120 7.61 -21.67 -40.93
C LEU A 120 7.14 -21.64 -39.47
N THR A 121 7.69 -20.74 -38.65
CA THR A 121 7.32 -20.62 -37.23
C THR A 121 7.29 -19.17 -36.77
N TYR A 122 6.41 -18.89 -35.80
CA TYR A 122 6.40 -17.59 -35.11
C TYR A 122 7.65 -17.37 -34.23
N ASP A 123 8.27 -18.44 -33.74
CA ASP A 123 9.52 -18.34 -32.97
C ASP A 123 10.68 -17.81 -33.83
N ALA A 124 10.83 -18.34 -35.06
CA ALA A 124 11.83 -17.87 -36.01
C ALA A 124 11.60 -16.40 -36.42
N GLU A 125 10.34 -16.03 -36.67
CA GLU A 125 9.97 -14.65 -37.01
C GLU A 125 10.24 -13.68 -35.85
N LEU A 126 9.90 -14.07 -34.62
CA LEU A 126 10.19 -13.27 -33.44
C LEU A 126 11.70 -13.03 -33.29
N ILE A 127 12.53 -14.08 -33.40
CA ILE A 127 13.99 -13.94 -33.26
C ILE A 127 14.57 -13.06 -34.39
N TYR A 128 14.06 -13.21 -35.61
CA TYR A 128 14.45 -12.37 -36.74
C TYR A 128 14.16 -10.89 -36.48
N GLU A 129 12.94 -10.55 -36.04
CA GLU A 129 12.55 -9.15 -35.79
C GLU A 129 13.23 -8.57 -34.54
N GLN A 130 13.42 -9.37 -33.49
CA GLN A 130 14.23 -8.98 -32.33
C GLN A 130 15.66 -8.63 -32.74
N SER A 131 16.27 -9.46 -33.59
CA SER A 131 17.63 -9.24 -34.07
C SER A 131 17.73 -7.99 -34.96
N LYS A 132 16.70 -7.66 -35.74
CA LYS A 132 16.65 -6.39 -36.50
C LYS A 132 16.61 -5.17 -35.60
N ILE A 133 15.81 -5.18 -34.53
CA ILE A 133 15.79 -4.10 -33.54
C ILE A 133 17.15 -3.96 -32.87
N GLU A 134 17.78 -5.06 -32.48
CA GLU A 134 19.11 -5.05 -31.88
C GLU A 134 20.16 -4.45 -32.82
N ILE A 135 20.16 -4.82 -34.10
CA ILE A 135 21.06 -4.25 -35.11
C ILE A 135 20.83 -2.74 -35.30
N ALA A 136 19.59 -2.27 -35.22
CA ALA A 136 19.27 -0.86 -35.36
C ALA A 136 19.63 -0.03 -34.11
N GLN A 137 19.37 -0.56 -32.92
CA GLN A 137 19.41 0.24 -31.67
C GLN A 137 20.66 0.02 -30.81
N ILE A 138 21.38 -1.10 -30.93
CA ILE A 138 22.61 -1.33 -30.16
C ILE A 138 23.78 -0.45 -30.62
N PRO A 139 24.06 -0.25 -31.93
CA PRO A 139 25.21 0.54 -32.37
C PRO A 139 25.25 1.98 -31.79
N PRO A 140 24.15 2.76 -31.77
CA PRO A 140 24.14 4.09 -31.15
C PRO A 140 24.51 4.08 -29.66
N VAL A 141 24.19 3.00 -28.93
CA VAL A 141 24.54 2.86 -27.50
C VAL A 141 26.02 2.57 -27.32
N ILE A 142 26.61 1.76 -28.23
CA ILE A 142 28.05 1.48 -28.23
C ILE A 142 28.83 2.74 -28.58
N GLU A 143 28.43 3.47 -29.63
CA GLU A 143 29.10 4.72 -30.04
C GLU A 143 29.04 5.78 -28.93
N PHE A 144 27.88 5.96 -28.29
CA PHE A 144 27.76 6.85 -27.13
C PHE A 144 28.74 6.46 -25.99
N ALA A 145 28.89 5.17 -25.72
CA ALA A 145 29.82 4.71 -24.70
C ALA A 145 31.29 4.90 -25.12
N ARG A 146 31.64 4.69 -26.40
CA ARG A 146 32.97 4.93 -26.95
C ARG A 146 33.36 6.40 -26.82
N GLU A 147 32.47 7.30 -27.22
CA GLU A 147 32.67 8.74 -27.13
C GLU A 147 32.83 9.18 -25.67
N ALA A 148 31.94 8.75 -24.77
CA ALA A 148 32.05 9.08 -23.34
C ALA A 148 33.32 8.51 -22.69
N THR A 149 33.77 7.31 -23.09
CA THR A 149 35.05 6.74 -22.61
C THR A 149 36.25 7.49 -23.15
N LYS A 150 36.20 7.95 -24.41
CA LYS A 150 37.25 8.77 -25.03
C LYS A 150 37.38 10.12 -24.31
N GLU A 151 36.27 10.85 -24.13
CA GLU A 151 36.26 12.14 -23.43
C GLU A 151 36.73 12.00 -21.97
N LEU A 152 36.34 10.90 -21.29
CA LEU A 152 36.82 10.60 -19.94
C LEU A 152 38.34 10.45 -19.90
N LYS A 153 38.93 9.69 -20.83
CA LYS A 153 40.39 9.52 -20.93
C LYS A 153 41.08 10.84 -21.27
N GLU A 154 40.50 11.64 -22.16
CA GLU A 154 41.03 12.95 -22.52
C GLU A 154 41.06 13.91 -21.33
N ALA A 155 39.96 13.98 -20.55
CA ALA A 155 39.89 14.81 -19.35
C ALA A 155 40.87 14.33 -18.26
N GLN A 156 41.03 13.01 -18.09
CA GLN A 156 42.03 12.44 -17.17
C GLN A 156 43.46 12.80 -17.57
N ASN A 157 43.78 12.67 -18.86
CA ASN A 157 45.10 13.02 -19.38
C ASN A 157 45.38 14.52 -19.25
N LYS A 158 44.39 15.38 -19.49
CA LYS A 158 44.51 16.84 -19.27
C LYS A 158 44.79 17.13 -17.80
N LEU A 159 44.04 16.54 -16.88
CA LEU A 159 44.25 16.72 -15.43
C LEU A 159 45.67 16.36 -14.98
N THR A 160 46.27 15.29 -15.54
CA THR A 160 47.65 14.89 -15.21
C THR A 160 48.73 15.83 -15.76
N LYS A 161 48.39 16.70 -16.73
CA LYS A 161 49.33 17.61 -17.40
C LYS A 161 49.26 19.05 -16.90
N ILE A 162 48.34 19.37 -15.99
CA ILE A 162 48.16 20.73 -15.46
C ILE A 162 49.36 21.11 -14.59
N SER A 163 49.96 22.28 -14.85
CA SER A 163 51.06 22.83 -14.05
C SER A 163 50.56 23.40 -12.73
N SER A 164 51.33 23.25 -11.65
CA SER A 164 50.96 23.80 -10.33
C SER A 164 50.87 25.33 -10.33
N ASN A 165 51.70 26.01 -11.14
CA ASN A 165 51.74 27.47 -11.23
C ASN A 165 50.46 28.08 -11.82
N ASP A 166 49.86 27.46 -12.84
CA ASP A 166 48.64 27.99 -13.47
C ASP A 166 47.43 27.86 -12.54
N ASN A 167 47.38 26.80 -11.73
CA ASN A 167 46.33 26.62 -10.74
C ASN A 167 46.43 27.64 -9.60
N GLU A 168 47.64 27.94 -9.10
CA GLU A 168 47.85 28.97 -8.08
C GLU A 168 47.45 30.37 -8.57
N LYS A 169 47.75 30.68 -9.84
CA LYS A 169 47.35 31.94 -10.46
C LYS A 169 45.82 32.08 -10.54
N PHE A 170 45.13 31.03 -10.97
CA PHE A 170 43.67 31.01 -11.00
C PHE A 170 43.06 31.14 -9.60
N GLU A 171 43.59 30.44 -8.59
CA GLU A 171 43.08 30.53 -7.22
C GLU A 171 43.18 31.96 -6.65
N ALA A 172 44.26 32.68 -6.97
CA ALA A 172 44.43 34.09 -6.60
C ALA A 172 43.39 34.99 -7.31
N GLU A 173 43.15 34.78 -8.61
CA GLU A 173 42.12 35.50 -9.38
C GLU A 173 40.71 35.20 -8.89
N PHE A 174 40.41 33.94 -8.59
CA PHE A 174 39.13 33.48 -8.06
C PHE A 174 38.83 34.09 -6.68
N LYS A 175 39.85 34.18 -5.81
CA LYS A 175 39.71 34.82 -4.50
C LYS A 175 39.34 36.30 -4.63
N LYS A 176 40.03 37.05 -5.50
CA LYS A 176 39.71 38.45 -5.80
C LYS A 176 38.29 38.62 -6.37
N PHE A 177 37.90 37.75 -7.30
CA PHE A 177 36.54 37.76 -7.87
C PHE A 177 35.48 37.52 -6.79
N LYS A 178 35.70 36.54 -5.91
CA LYS A 178 34.79 36.20 -4.81
C LYS A 178 34.61 37.37 -3.83
N GLU A 179 35.69 38.07 -3.50
CA GLU A 179 35.64 39.26 -2.64
C GLU A 179 34.81 40.38 -3.29
N ASN A 180 35.01 40.64 -4.59
CA ASN A 180 34.27 41.66 -5.33
C ASN A 180 32.76 41.33 -5.42
N GLU A 181 32.39 40.10 -5.80
CA GLU A 181 30.99 39.69 -5.88
C GLU A 181 30.31 39.66 -4.49
N ASN A 182 31.05 39.33 -3.43
CA ASN A 182 30.52 39.39 -2.07
C ASN A 182 30.23 40.83 -1.64
N LYS A 183 31.09 41.79 -2.00
CA LYS A 183 30.85 43.21 -1.77
C LYS A 183 29.57 43.67 -2.50
N LYS A 184 29.44 43.37 -3.79
CA LYS A 184 28.22 43.67 -4.57
C LYS A 184 26.96 43.06 -3.97
N LEU A 185 27.05 41.83 -3.44
CA LEU A 185 25.92 41.17 -2.76
C LEU A 185 25.50 41.94 -1.50
N HIS A 186 26.46 42.34 -0.67
CA HIS A 186 26.20 43.11 0.55
C HIS A 186 25.58 44.48 0.25
N ASP A 187 26.07 45.18 -0.77
CA ASP A 187 25.53 46.47 -1.19
C ASP A 187 24.07 46.34 -1.65
N ARG A 188 23.79 45.35 -2.53
CA ARG A 188 22.43 45.08 -3.03
C ARG A 188 21.46 44.63 -1.94
N ILE A 189 21.92 43.83 -0.97
CA ILE A 189 21.09 43.44 0.19
C ILE A 189 20.75 44.68 1.05
N SER A 190 21.71 45.58 1.21
CA SER A 190 21.52 46.82 1.98
C SER A 190 20.52 47.75 1.28
N GLU A 191 20.61 47.89 -0.04
CA GLU A 191 19.65 48.63 -0.87
C GLU A 191 18.22 48.04 -0.76
N VAL A 192 18.08 46.72 -0.88
CA VAL A 192 16.79 46.03 -0.75
C VAL A 192 16.21 46.20 0.66
N LYS A 193 17.05 46.19 1.70
CA LYS A 193 16.61 46.49 3.07
C LYS A 193 16.17 47.95 3.24
N SER A 194 16.84 48.91 2.58
CA SER A 194 16.45 50.32 2.60
C SER A 194 15.10 50.54 1.93
N LYS A 195 14.91 49.99 0.71
CA LYS A 195 13.64 50.06 -0.03
C LYS A 195 12.46 49.50 0.77
N CYS A 196 12.69 48.46 1.59
CA CYS A 196 11.67 47.92 2.49
C CYS A 196 11.38 48.84 3.68
N LYS A 197 12.40 49.53 4.23
CA LYS A 197 12.23 50.53 5.30
C LYS A 197 11.51 51.78 4.81
N GLU A 198 11.74 52.17 3.56
CA GLU A 198 11.10 53.30 2.88
C GLU A 198 9.66 52.99 2.39
N GLY A 199 9.19 51.75 2.56
CA GLY A 199 7.84 51.34 2.17
C GLY A 199 7.65 51.04 0.67
N LEU A 200 8.71 51.07 -0.13
CA LEU A 200 8.67 50.83 -1.59
C LEU A 200 8.44 49.35 -1.95
N ILE A 201 8.78 48.42 -1.05
CA ILE A 201 8.57 46.97 -1.24
C ILE A 201 8.05 46.31 0.05
N SER A 202 7.27 45.23 -0.11
CA SER A 202 6.74 44.47 1.03
C SER A 202 7.83 43.65 1.74
N GLY A 203 7.59 43.27 3.00
CA GLY A 203 8.50 42.43 3.77
C GLY A 203 8.76 41.06 3.11
N GLN A 204 7.74 40.48 2.47
CA GLN A 204 7.86 39.21 1.73
C GLN A 204 8.68 39.38 0.43
N ALA A 205 8.48 40.49 -0.29
CA ALA A 205 9.28 40.81 -1.47
C ALA A 205 10.76 40.97 -1.11
N LYS A 206 11.08 41.66 -0.01
CA LYS A 206 12.45 41.78 0.52
C LYS A 206 13.11 40.41 0.74
N GLU A 207 12.42 39.48 1.42
CA GLU A 207 12.99 38.15 1.69
C GLU A 207 13.23 37.33 0.42
N ASN A 208 12.28 37.35 -0.52
CA ASN A 208 12.43 36.65 -1.80
C ASN A 208 13.57 37.24 -2.64
N THR A 209 13.68 38.57 -2.74
CA THR A 209 14.76 39.23 -3.47
C THR A 209 16.13 38.95 -2.85
N ILE A 210 16.26 38.93 -1.52
CA ILE A 210 17.51 38.55 -0.85
C ILE A 210 17.89 37.09 -1.15
N LYS A 211 16.92 36.16 -1.16
CA LYS A 211 17.16 34.76 -1.56
C LYS A 211 17.64 34.68 -3.01
N GLU A 212 17.02 35.40 -3.92
CA GLU A 212 17.41 35.44 -5.33
C GLU A 212 18.83 35.99 -5.52
N LEU A 213 19.18 37.09 -4.83
CA LEU A 213 20.52 37.67 -4.87
C LEU A 213 21.60 36.70 -4.37
N LYS A 214 21.32 35.98 -3.27
CA LYS A 214 22.22 34.93 -2.76
C LYS A 214 22.38 33.78 -3.75
N ARG A 215 21.32 33.43 -4.50
CA ARG A 215 21.39 32.41 -5.56
C ARG A 215 22.27 32.88 -6.71
N LYS A 216 22.05 34.10 -7.23
CA LYS A 216 22.86 34.70 -8.30
C LYS A 216 24.35 34.79 -7.93
N TYR A 217 24.67 35.14 -6.68
CA TYR A 217 26.04 35.12 -6.18
C TYR A 217 26.67 33.72 -6.26
N LYS A 218 25.97 32.69 -5.80
CA LYS A 218 26.46 31.30 -5.88
C LYS A 218 26.65 30.84 -7.33
N GLU A 219 25.71 31.18 -8.21
CA GLU A 219 25.81 30.88 -9.65
C GLU A 219 27.02 31.57 -10.29
N ALA A 220 27.28 32.85 -9.98
CA ALA A 220 28.43 33.59 -10.49
C ALA A 220 29.76 32.96 -10.05
N LEU A 221 29.88 32.54 -8.78
CA LEU A 221 31.07 31.83 -8.30
C LEU A 221 31.25 30.48 -8.99
N LEU A 222 30.16 29.73 -9.19
CA LEU A 222 30.21 28.43 -9.86
C LEU A 222 30.67 28.58 -11.32
N VAL A 223 30.10 29.53 -12.07
CA VAL A 223 30.51 29.82 -13.44
C VAL A 223 31.99 30.20 -13.50
N LYS A 224 32.45 31.07 -12.59
CA LYS A 224 33.87 31.44 -12.51
C LYS A 224 34.75 30.23 -12.21
N SER A 225 34.32 29.32 -11.35
CA SER A 225 35.11 28.13 -11.00
C SER A 225 35.36 27.20 -12.18
N PHE A 226 34.48 27.19 -13.19
CA PHE A 226 34.67 26.40 -14.42
C PHE A 226 35.70 26.97 -15.39
N GLU A 227 36.18 28.20 -15.18
CA GLU A 227 37.33 28.71 -15.93
C GLU A 227 38.65 28.03 -15.49
N SER A 228 38.69 27.43 -14.29
CA SER A 228 39.80 26.55 -13.91
C SER A 228 39.77 25.29 -14.75
N GLU A 229 40.84 25.04 -15.52
CA GLU A 229 41.00 23.79 -16.24
C GLU A 229 40.92 22.57 -15.31
N LYS A 230 41.40 22.69 -14.07
CA LYS A 230 41.32 21.61 -13.07
C LYS A 230 39.87 21.30 -12.71
N THR A 231 39.11 22.29 -12.24
CA THR A 231 37.70 22.11 -11.84
C THR A 231 36.83 21.68 -13.03
N TYR A 232 37.09 22.23 -14.21
CA TYR A 232 36.41 21.85 -15.44
C TYR A 232 36.62 20.36 -15.78
N ASN A 233 37.88 19.90 -15.81
CA ASN A 233 38.17 18.49 -16.12
C ASN A 233 37.69 17.54 -15.01
N GLU A 234 37.73 17.93 -13.73
CA GLU A 234 37.17 17.14 -12.61
C GLU A 234 35.65 16.91 -12.76
N GLU A 235 34.89 17.97 -13.10
CA GLU A 235 33.44 17.83 -13.32
C GLU A 235 33.12 17.07 -14.61
N ILE A 236 33.92 17.20 -15.68
CA ILE A 236 33.79 16.32 -16.86
C ILE A 236 33.99 14.86 -16.46
N ILE A 237 35.05 14.52 -15.70
CA ILE A 237 35.30 13.15 -15.26
C ILE A 237 34.12 12.61 -14.46
N LYS A 238 33.58 13.41 -13.54
CA LYS A 238 32.41 13.04 -12.72
C LYS A 238 31.17 12.83 -13.58
N ASN A 239 30.88 13.72 -14.52
CA ASN A 239 29.76 13.59 -15.43
C ASN A 239 29.91 12.36 -16.35
N LYS A 240 31.07 12.15 -16.97
CA LYS A 240 31.31 11.01 -17.87
C LYS A 240 31.27 9.67 -17.13
N LYS A 241 31.75 9.59 -15.88
CA LYS A 241 31.55 8.43 -15.00
C LYS A 241 30.06 8.18 -14.72
N TYR A 242 29.27 9.22 -14.51
CA TYR A 242 27.81 9.12 -14.36
C TYR A 242 27.16 8.60 -15.65
N GLU A 243 27.48 9.18 -16.80
CA GLU A 243 26.95 8.78 -18.11
C GLU A 243 27.24 7.29 -18.42
N LEU A 244 28.50 6.86 -18.24
CA LEU A 244 28.92 5.48 -18.47
C LEU A 244 28.25 4.47 -17.50
N SER A 245 27.88 4.90 -16.29
CA SER A 245 27.28 4.02 -15.28
C SER A 245 25.75 4.00 -15.30
N LYS A 246 25.11 5.15 -15.49
CA LYS A 246 23.65 5.36 -15.40
C LYS A 246 23.02 5.53 -16.78
N THR A 247 23.48 6.47 -17.60
CA THR A 247 22.88 6.76 -18.92
C THR A 247 23.02 5.56 -19.86
N VAL A 248 24.20 4.91 -19.91
CA VAL A 248 24.39 3.66 -20.67
C VAL A 248 23.43 2.57 -20.19
N LYS A 249 23.25 2.43 -18.87
CA LYS A 249 22.31 1.44 -18.31
C LYS A 249 20.87 1.73 -18.72
N GLN A 250 20.45 3.00 -18.73
CA GLN A 250 19.14 3.42 -19.19
C GLN A 250 18.94 3.11 -20.67
N LYS A 251 19.90 3.48 -21.53
CA LYS A 251 19.85 3.18 -22.97
C LYS A 251 19.77 1.67 -23.24
N ILE A 252 20.56 0.85 -22.53
CA ILE A 252 20.47 -0.62 -22.60
C ILE A 252 19.08 -1.12 -22.21
N ASN A 253 18.49 -0.56 -21.15
CA ASN A 253 17.14 -0.92 -20.73
C ASN A 253 16.11 -0.57 -21.80
N THR A 254 16.22 0.58 -22.46
CA THR A 254 15.33 0.96 -23.58
C THR A 254 15.40 -0.06 -24.70
N VAL A 255 16.60 -0.49 -25.11
CA VAL A 255 16.76 -1.55 -26.11
C VAL A 255 16.10 -2.85 -25.64
N ASN A 256 16.32 -3.25 -24.39
CA ASN A 256 15.73 -4.47 -23.83
C ASN A 256 14.20 -4.42 -23.80
N ILE A 257 13.60 -3.27 -23.48
CA ILE A 257 12.15 -3.08 -23.48
C ILE A 257 11.60 -3.21 -24.90
N ASN A 258 12.19 -2.51 -25.86
CA ASN A 258 11.77 -2.57 -27.27
C ASN A 258 11.85 -4.00 -27.85
N VAL A 259 12.90 -4.75 -27.50
CA VAL A 259 13.06 -6.16 -27.90
C VAL A 259 12.04 -7.07 -27.19
N ALA A 260 11.72 -6.79 -25.93
CA ALA A 260 10.73 -7.54 -25.17
C ALA A 260 9.29 -7.26 -25.65
N ASP A 261 8.99 -6.03 -26.07
CA ASP A 261 7.66 -5.63 -26.54
C ASP A 261 7.23 -6.36 -27.82
N LEU A 262 8.17 -6.78 -28.67
CA LEU A 262 7.87 -7.66 -29.80
C LEU A 262 7.21 -8.98 -29.37
N ARG A 263 7.54 -9.50 -28.18
CA ARG A 263 6.93 -10.73 -27.65
C ARG A 263 5.43 -10.57 -27.37
N ARG A 264 4.94 -9.34 -27.25
CA ARG A 264 3.51 -9.04 -27.06
C ARG A 264 2.71 -9.13 -28.36
N VAL A 265 3.39 -9.10 -29.51
CA VAL A 265 2.77 -9.05 -30.84
C VAL A 265 2.87 -10.40 -31.55
N TYR A 266 4.00 -11.10 -31.41
CA TYR A 266 4.18 -12.39 -32.07
C TYR A 266 3.63 -13.55 -31.23
N PRO A 267 2.63 -14.31 -31.73
CA PRO A 267 2.04 -15.40 -30.96
C PRO A 267 3.01 -16.58 -30.79
N VAL A 268 2.63 -17.53 -29.93
CA VAL A 268 3.32 -18.79 -29.71
C VAL A 268 2.43 -19.95 -30.06
N GLU A 269 3.01 -20.97 -30.68
CA GLU A 269 2.28 -22.19 -31.01
C GLU A 269 2.53 -23.25 -29.95
N THR A 270 1.44 -23.83 -29.46
CA THR A 270 1.47 -24.84 -28.42
C THR A 270 0.56 -26.01 -28.76
N GLU A 271 0.99 -27.21 -28.35
CA GLU A 271 0.17 -28.42 -28.38
C GLU A 271 -0.66 -28.60 -27.10
N LYS A 272 -0.51 -27.69 -26.13
CA LYS A 272 -1.30 -27.69 -24.90
C LYS A 272 -2.74 -27.29 -25.21
N THR A 273 -3.70 -28.00 -24.62
CA THR A 273 -5.14 -27.67 -24.72
C THR A 273 -5.80 -27.42 -23.38
N LEU A 274 -5.13 -27.77 -22.27
CA LEU A 274 -5.61 -27.55 -20.90
C LEU A 274 -4.45 -27.07 -20.01
N PRO A 275 -4.72 -26.21 -19.02
CA PRO A 275 -3.71 -25.65 -18.10
C PRO A 275 -3.38 -26.64 -16.97
N TRP A 276 -2.88 -27.82 -17.31
CA TRP A 276 -2.63 -28.88 -16.34
C TRP A 276 -1.39 -28.64 -15.48
N VAL A 277 -0.38 -27.91 -16.00
CA VAL A 277 0.87 -27.62 -15.25
C VAL A 277 0.57 -26.75 -14.04
N SER A 278 -0.47 -25.94 -14.12
CA SER A 278 -0.92 -25.07 -13.03
C SER A 278 -1.26 -25.86 -11.76
N TRP A 279 -1.77 -27.09 -11.90
CA TRP A 279 -2.11 -27.96 -10.76
C TRP A 279 -0.88 -28.48 -10.01
N ILE A 280 0.29 -28.52 -10.64
CA ILE A 280 1.55 -28.91 -9.99
C ILE A 280 1.90 -27.93 -8.85
N THR A 281 1.40 -26.69 -8.91
CA THR A 281 1.57 -25.67 -7.87
C THR A 281 1.08 -26.13 -6.49
N PHE A 282 0.06 -26.99 -6.43
CA PHE A 282 -0.46 -27.51 -5.15
C PHE A 282 0.54 -28.40 -4.42
N LEU A 283 1.47 -29.03 -5.15
CA LEU A 283 2.57 -29.78 -4.54
C LEU A 283 3.67 -28.81 -4.11
N ILE A 284 4.16 -28.00 -5.05
CA ILE A 284 5.29 -27.09 -4.82
C ILE A 284 4.99 -25.76 -5.51
N PRO A 285 4.61 -24.71 -4.76
CA PRO A 285 4.55 -23.37 -5.29
C PRO A 285 5.84 -22.96 -6.02
N GLY A 286 5.69 -22.37 -7.20
CA GLY A 286 6.80 -22.01 -8.09
C GLY A 286 7.21 -23.10 -9.10
N LEU A 287 6.85 -24.37 -8.90
CA LEU A 287 7.23 -25.45 -9.83
C LEU A 287 6.54 -25.30 -11.20
N ALA A 288 5.27 -24.86 -11.22
CA ALA A 288 4.56 -24.57 -12.46
C ALA A 288 5.23 -23.44 -13.27
N GLN A 289 5.75 -22.42 -12.59
CA GLN A 289 6.49 -21.30 -13.19
C GLN A 289 7.83 -21.76 -13.77
N VAL A 290 8.50 -22.74 -13.16
CA VAL A 290 9.69 -23.38 -13.77
C VAL A 290 9.34 -24.03 -15.10
N VAL A 291 8.25 -24.83 -15.14
CA VAL A 291 7.79 -25.51 -16.37
C VAL A 291 7.38 -24.49 -17.45
N ASN A 292 6.79 -23.36 -17.05
CA ASN A 292 6.45 -22.25 -17.93
C ASN A 292 7.66 -21.34 -18.29
N LYS A 293 8.89 -21.75 -17.95
CA LYS A 293 10.16 -21.04 -18.24
C LYS A 293 10.27 -19.64 -17.60
N GLN A 294 9.56 -19.40 -16.49
CA GLN A 294 9.58 -18.15 -15.73
C GLN A 294 10.40 -18.30 -14.44
N TYR A 295 11.72 -18.53 -14.58
CA TYR A 295 12.61 -18.88 -13.46
C TYR A 295 12.65 -17.85 -12.32
N VAL A 296 12.66 -16.55 -12.63
CA VAL A 296 12.70 -15.50 -11.58
C VAL A 296 11.41 -15.50 -10.76
N LYS A 297 10.25 -15.64 -11.43
CA LYS A 297 8.96 -15.79 -10.73
C LYS A 297 8.93 -17.08 -9.90
N ALA A 298 9.45 -18.18 -10.44
CA ALA A 298 9.53 -19.44 -9.74
C ALA A 298 10.32 -19.33 -8.42
N ILE A 299 11.48 -18.65 -8.42
CA ILE A 299 12.28 -18.42 -7.21
C ILE A 299 11.49 -17.59 -6.18
N ILE A 300 10.81 -16.52 -6.61
CA ILE A 300 9.99 -15.70 -5.72
C ILE A 300 8.85 -16.54 -5.10
N MET A 301 8.18 -17.34 -5.91
CA MET A 301 7.08 -18.19 -5.46
C MET A 301 7.54 -19.39 -4.62
N PHE A 302 8.80 -19.81 -4.76
CA PHE A 302 9.38 -20.85 -3.93
C PHE A 302 9.47 -20.44 -2.44
N PHE A 303 9.55 -19.14 -2.13
CA PHE A 303 9.43 -18.67 -0.75
C PHE A 303 8.07 -19.03 -0.13
N ALA A 304 7.00 -19.11 -0.93
CA ALA A 304 5.71 -19.61 -0.45
C ALA A 304 5.79 -21.09 -0.06
N THR A 305 6.53 -21.90 -0.82
CA THR A 305 6.79 -23.31 -0.46
C THR A 305 7.49 -23.41 0.89
N ILE A 306 8.56 -22.64 1.09
CA ILE A 306 9.30 -22.62 2.37
C ILE A 306 8.36 -22.22 3.50
N TYR A 307 7.58 -21.15 3.34
CA TYR A 307 6.62 -20.71 4.33
C TYR A 307 5.58 -21.80 4.66
N ILE A 308 4.96 -22.41 3.65
CA ILE A 308 3.89 -23.39 3.86
C ILE A 308 4.43 -24.64 4.59
N TYR A 309 5.53 -25.21 4.10
CA TYR A 309 6.01 -26.50 4.57
C TYR A 309 6.96 -26.42 5.78
N ALA A 310 7.70 -25.32 5.94
CA ALA A 310 8.63 -25.15 7.07
C ALA A 310 8.03 -24.37 8.24
N ILE A 311 6.97 -23.58 8.02
CA ILE A 311 6.36 -22.73 9.06
C ILE A 311 4.90 -23.10 9.29
N ALA A 312 4.03 -22.93 8.28
CA ALA A 312 2.58 -23.01 8.49
C ALA A 312 2.10 -24.43 8.88
N ILE A 313 2.51 -25.46 8.13
CA ILE A 313 2.10 -26.84 8.41
C ILE A 313 2.71 -27.37 9.73
N PRO A 314 4.03 -27.26 9.98
CA PRO A 314 4.60 -27.72 11.25
C PRO A 314 3.97 -27.05 12.47
N TYR A 315 3.81 -25.72 12.43
CA TYR A 315 3.18 -24.97 13.53
C TYR A 315 1.71 -25.35 13.73
N ALA A 316 0.98 -25.62 12.64
CA ALA A 316 -0.39 -26.09 12.74
C ALA A 316 -0.54 -27.48 13.37
N LEU A 317 0.51 -28.31 13.26
CA LEU A 317 0.60 -29.63 13.88
C LEU A 317 1.23 -29.60 15.28
N GLY A 318 1.54 -28.41 15.83
CA GLY A 318 2.12 -28.26 17.17
C GLY A 318 3.65 -28.20 17.22
N TYR A 319 4.34 -28.29 16.08
CA TYR A 319 5.80 -28.18 16.04
C TYR A 319 6.25 -26.72 16.06
N GLY A 320 7.06 -26.35 17.06
CA GLY A 320 7.54 -24.98 17.25
C GLY A 320 6.61 -24.09 18.08
N ASN A 321 5.50 -24.66 18.57
CA ASN A 321 4.65 -24.06 19.58
C ASN A 321 5.37 -24.02 20.94
N TYR A 322 5.00 -23.06 21.79
CA TYR A 322 5.54 -22.97 23.14
C TYR A 322 5.01 -24.08 24.04
N LYS A 323 3.70 -24.35 23.99
CA LYS A 323 3.02 -25.37 24.82
C LYS A 323 1.81 -26.05 24.18
N GLY A 324 1.18 -25.45 23.17
CA GLY A 324 -0.06 -25.92 22.58
C GLY A 324 0.12 -26.88 21.39
N ASP A 325 -0.92 -27.68 21.12
CA ASP A 325 -0.95 -28.68 20.04
C ASP A 325 -1.36 -28.09 18.68
N GLY A 326 -0.86 -26.88 18.35
CA GLY A 326 -1.24 -26.17 17.13
C GLY A 326 -2.76 -25.95 17.04
N ILE A 327 -3.37 -26.36 15.92
CA ILE A 327 -4.83 -26.21 15.73
C ILE A 327 -5.62 -27.06 16.73
N ALA A 328 -5.12 -28.23 17.12
CA ALA A 328 -5.81 -29.12 18.06
C ALA A 328 -5.98 -28.48 19.45
N GLY A 329 -5.09 -27.55 19.82
CA GLY A 329 -5.16 -26.80 21.07
C GLY A 329 -6.43 -25.95 21.23
N LEU A 330 -7.09 -25.56 20.13
CA LEU A 330 -8.40 -24.86 20.19
C LEU A 330 -9.52 -25.76 20.68
N ILE A 331 -9.42 -27.06 20.42
CA ILE A 331 -10.45 -28.01 20.81
C ILE A 331 -10.22 -28.43 22.26
N THR A 332 -8.98 -28.78 22.60
CA THR A 332 -8.64 -29.35 23.91
C THR A 332 -8.54 -28.31 25.02
N LEU A 333 -8.16 -27.06 24.70
CA LEU A 333 -7.95 -25.97 25.69
C LEU A 333 -7.14 -26.42 26.93
N ALA A 334 -6.14 -27.28 26.74
CA ALA A 334 -5.33 -27.86 27.83
C ALA A 334 -6.15 -28.65 28.89
N ALA A 335 -7.29 -29.25 28.51
CA ALA A 335 -8.09 -30.11 29.38
C ALA A 335 -7.22 -31.21 30.04
N ASP A 336 -6.49 -31.97 29.22
CA ASP A 336 -5.59 -33.04 29.66
C ASP A 336 -4.15 -32.55 29.96
N GLY A 337 -3.91 -31.25 29.86
CA GLY A 337 -2.60 -30.64 30.10
C GLY A 337 -2.17 -30.65 31.56
N GLY A 338 -0.88 -30.48 31.81
CA GLY A 338 -0.31 -30.40 33.15
C GLY A 338 -0.81 -29.19 33.95
N ARG A 339 -0.49 -29.15 35.25
CA ARG A 339 -0.93 -28.07 36.17
C ARG A 339 -0.41 -26.68 35.79
N LEU A 340 0.68 -26.60 35.03
CA LEU A 340 1.28 -25.34 34.54
C LEU A 340 0.75 -24.91 33.17
N ASP A 341 -0.15 -25.68 32.57
CA ASP A 341 -0.68 -25.39 31.25
C ASP A 341 -1.93 -24.54 31.35
N ARG A 342 -1.96 -23.48 30.54
CA ARG A 342 -3.01 -22.47 30.56
C ARG A 342 -3.83 -22.55 29.28
N SER A 343 -5.15 -22.67 29.41
CA SER A 343 -6.08 -22.78 28.28
C SER A 343 -5.95 -21.62 27.28
N ILE A 344 -5.66 -20.41 27.77
CA ILE A 344 -5.48 -19.22 26.91
C ILE A 344 -4.29 -19.32 25.96
N ILE A 345 -3.21 -19.99 26.35
CA ILE A 345 -2.02 -20.17 25.49
C ILE A 345 -2.39 -21.09 24.32
N PHE A 346 -3.04 -22.21 24.62
CA PHE A 346 -3.50 -23.17 23.61
C PHE A 346 -4.47 -22.52 22.62
N MET A 347 -5.37 -21.66 23.10
CA MET A 347 -6.27 -20.89 22.25
C MET A 347 -5.52 -19.93 21.33
N ILE A 348 -4.61 -19.10 21.86
CA ILE A 348 -3.87 -18.11 21.06
C ILE A 348 -3.00 -18.81 20.01
N GLU A 349 -2.28 -19.87 20.39
CA GLU A 349 -1.41 -20.62 19.47
C GLU A 349 -2.21 -21.33 18.37
N GLY A 350 -3.39 -21.85 18.68
CA GLY A 350 -4.25 -22.45 17.66
C GLY A 350 -4.89 -21.42 16.72
N ILE A 351 -5.26 -20.22 17.22
CA ILE A 351 -5.68 -19.10 16.34
C ILE A 351 -4.54 -18.70 15.42
N LEU A 352 -3.33 -18.56 15.96
CA LEU A 352 -2.13 -18.24 15.20
C LEU A 352 -1.86 -19.30 14.13
N ALA A 353 -1.98 -20.59 14.47
CA ALA A 353 -1.86 -21.69 13.53
C ALA A 353 -2.86 -21.60 12.37
N ILE A 354 -4.15 -21.36 12.65
CA ILE A 354 -5.17 -21.15 11.62
C ILE A 354 -4.77 -19.99 10.70
N PHE A 355 -4.32 -18.87 11.26
CA PHE A 355 -3.95 -17.70 10.49
C PHE A 355 -2.74 -17.97 9.57
N LEU A 356 -1.72 -18.68 10.07
CA LEU A 356 -0.56 -19.08 9.27
C LEU A 356 -0.98 -20.02 8.13
N VAL A 357 -1.88 -20.97 8.38
CA VAL A 357 -2.43 -21.86 7.34
C VAL A 357 -3.23 -21.08 6.30
N LEU A 358 -4.07 -20.11 6.71
CA LEU A 358 -4.83 -19.27 5.79
C LEU A 358 -3.93 -18.42 4.89
N ILE A 359 -2.83 -17.85 5.43
CA ILE A 359 -1.81 -17.19 4.59
C ILE A 359 -1.21 -18.20 3.61
N GLY A 360 -0.90 -19.41 4.06
CA GLY A 360 -0.36 -20.48 3.21
C GLY A 360 -1.29 -20.82 2.04
N ILE A 361 -2.59 -21.00 2.32
CA ILE A 361 -3.63 -21.25 1.31
C ILE A 361 -3.73 -20.06 0.35
N PHE A 362 -3.70 -18.83 0.85
CA PHE A 362 -3.75 -17.62 0.03
C PHE A 362 -2.54 -17.50 -0.92
N LEU A 363 -1.33 -17.74 -0.41
CA LEU A 363 -0.11 -17.75 -1.23
C LEU A 363 -0.16 -18.85 -2.28
N MET A 364 -0.64 -20.05 -1.92
CA MET A 364 -0.83 -21.16 -2.85
C MET A 364 -1.83 -20.81 -3.96
N TYR A 365 -2.96 -20.17 -3.61
CA TYR A 365 -3.94 -19.67 -4.56
C TYR A 365 -3.36 -18.63 -5.52
N ILE A 366 -2.56 -17.66 -5.04
CA ILE A 366 -1.89 -16.68 -5.90
C ILE A 366 -0.96 -17.37 -6.91
N CYS A 367 -0.14 -18.31 -6.44
CA CYS A 367 0.78 -19.05 -7.29
C CYS A 367 0.03 -19.86 -8.36
N PHE A 368 -1.08 -20.51 -7.98
CA PHE A 368 -1.91 -21.28 -8.89
C PHE A 368 -2.59 -20.38 -9.92
N LYS A 369 -3.15 -19.24 -9.48
CA LYS A 369 -3.82 -18.28 -10.35
C LYS A 369 -2.86 -17.69 -11.39
N ASP A 370 -1.63 -17.34 -11.00
CA ASP A 370 -0.59 -16.88 -11.94
C ASP A 370 -0.26 -17.96 -12.98
N ALA A 371 0.03 -19.20 -12.54
CA ALA A 371 0.33 -20.30 -13.46
C ALA A 371 -0.83 -20.60 -14.42
N ASN A 372 -2.06 -20.64 -13.90
CA ASN A 372 -3.28 -20.92 -14.66
C ASN A 372 -3.57 -19.83 -15.69
N THR A 373 -3.36 -18.57 -15.33
CA THR A 373 -3.51 -17.45 -16.26
C THR A 373 -2.49 -17.57 -17.38
N VAL A 374 -1.21 -17.76 -17.06
CA VAL A 374 -0.13 -17.90 -18.04
C VAL A 374 -0.37 -19.09 -18.99
N GLU A 375 -0.85 -20.22 -18.50
CA GLU A 375 -1.14 -21.37 -19.36
C GLU A 375 -2.35 -21.15 -20.27
N LYS A 376 -3.45 -20.59 -19.75
CA LYS A 376 -4.62 -20.24 -20.57
C LYS A 376 -4.24 -19.26 -21.68
N ASP A 377 -3.45 -18.26 -21.32
CA ASP A 377 -2.90 -17.27 -22.23
C ASP A 377 -2.01 -17.93 -23.29
N THR A 378 -1.15 -18.88 -22.90
CA THR A 378 -0.31 -19.64 -23.85
C THR A 378 -1.15 -20.51 -24.80
N ILE A 379 -2.24 -21.12 -24.32
CA ILE A 379 -3.15 -21.92 -25.15
C ILE A 379 -3.86 -21.05 -26.20
N LYS A 380 -4.19 -19.79 -25.86
CA LYS A 380 -4.73 -18.80 -26.81
C LYS A 380 -3.70 -18.35 -27.85
N GLY A 381 -2.40 -18.58 -27.61
CA GLY A 381 -1.32 -18.17 -28.49
C GLY A 381 -0.54 -16.95 -27.98
N THR A 382 -0.83 -16.44 -26.79
CA THR A 382 -0.05 -15.33 -26.21
C THR A 382 1.23 -15.86 -25.55
N ARG A 383 2.33 -15.11 -25.65
CA ARG A 383 3.59 -15.50 -25.02
C ARG A 383 3.58 -15.18 -23.54
N PHE A 384 4.13 -16.09 -22.74
CA PHE A 384 4.39 -15.81 -21.33
C PHE A 384 5.31 -14.58 -21.18
N ARG A 385 4.96 -13.71 -20.23
CA ARG A 385 5.71 -12.47 -20.01
C ARG A 385 7.14 -12.75 -19.57
N SER A 386 8.09 -12.01 -20.13
CA SER A 386 9.48 -12.05 -19.65
C SER A 386 9.59 -11.44 -18.25
N TRP A 387 10.72 -11.64 -17.57
CA TRP A 387 10.99 -10.94 -16.32
C TRP A 387 11.00 -9.42 -16.49
N ILE A 388 11.46 -8.92 -17.65
CA ILE A 388 11.51 -7.49 -17.95
C ILE A 388 10.10 -6.92 -18.08
N GLU A 389 9.24 -7.59 -18.87
CA GLU A 389 7.82 -7.23 -19.01
C GLU A 389 7.08 -7.32 -17.66
N THR A 390 7.32 -8.40 -16.89
CA THR A 390 6.71 -8.59 -15.58
C THR A 390 7.10 -7.44 -14.63
N LYS A 391 8.38 -7.09 -14.60
CA LYS A 391 8.87 -5.98 -13.80
C LYS A 391 8.21 -4.68 -14.22
N GLN A 392 8.16 -4.40 -15.53
CA GLN A 392 7.53 -3.18 -16.05
C GLN A 392 6.06 -3.09 -15.62
N THR A 393 5.25 -4.13 -15.83
CA THR A 393 3.85 -4.15 -15.38
C THR A 393 3.73 -3.97 -13.86
N LEU A 394 4.60 -4.60 -13.07
CA LEU A 394 4.58 -4.46 -11.61
C LEU A 394 4.90 -3.03 -11.15
N PHE A 395 5.73 -2.29 -11.88
CA PHE A 395 6.06 -0.90 -11.54
C PHE A 395 5.06 0.12 -12.10
N GLU A 396 4.44 -0.16 -13.24
CA GLU A 396 3.44 0.73 -13.87
C GLU A 396 2.06 0.56 -13.23
N ASP A 397 1.55 -0.68 -13.16
CA ASP A 397 0.18 -0.97 -12.70
C ASP A 397 0.14 -1.50 -11.26
N GLY A 398 1.18 -2.26 -10.86
CA GLY A 398 1.20 -3.02 -9.61
C GLY A 398 1.82 -2.30 -8.40
N PHE A 399 2.44 -1.13 -8.61
CA PHE A 399 3.30 -0.50 -7.61
C PHE A 399 2.57 -0.13 -6.31
N PRO A 400 1.35 0.46 -6.34
CA PRO A 400 0.61 0.77 -5.12
C PRO A 400 0.35 -0.48 -4.27
N TYR A 401 -0.07 -1.58 -4.90
CA TYR A 401 -0.35 -2.84 -4.21
C TYR A 401 0.91 -3.48 -3.63
N LEU A 402 2.01 -3.44 -4.36
CA LEU A 402 3.28 -4.02 -3.91
C LEU A 402 3.81 -3.30 -2.66
N VAL A 403 3.75 -1.96 -2.63
CA VAL A 403 4.20 -1.16 -1.48
C VAL A 403 3.25 -1.29 -0.28
N LEU A 404 1.94 -1.39 -0.52
CA LEU A 404 0.94 -1.51 0.55
C LEU A 404 0.87 -2.92 1.16
N SER A 405 1.18 -3.95 0.37
CA SER A 405 0.97 -5.34 0.79
C SER A 405 1.68 -5.76 2.10
N PRO A 406 2.93 -5.38 2.41
CA PRO A 406 3.59 -5.79 3.65
C PRO A 406 2.95 -5.16 4.88
N ALA A 407 2.64 -3.86 4.81
CA ALA A 407 1.95 -3.14 5.87
C ALA A 407 0.55 -3.74 6.08
N ALA A 408 -0.20 -3.98 5.01
CA ALA A 408 -1.53 -4.58 5.09
C ALA A 408 -1.49 -5.97 5.73
N ILE A 409 -0.56 -6.85 5.33
CA ILE A 409 -0.43 -8.21 5.90
C ILE A 409 -0.13 -8.14 7.40
N ILE A 410 0.83 -7.30 7.81
CA ILE A 410 1.20 -7.14 9.22
C ILE A 410 0.03 -6.56 10.02
N THR A 411 -0.65 -5.54 9.49
CA THR A 411 -1.82 -4.94 10.14
C THR A 411 -2.95 -5.95 10.30
N ILE A 412 -3.30 -6.70 9.24
CA ILE A 412 -4.34 -7.73 9.30
C ILE A 412 -3.94 -8.79 10.34
N PHE A 413 -2.69 -9.24 10.33
CA PHE A 413 -2.19 -10.24 11.29
C PHE A 413 -2.33 -9.75 12.75
N ILE A 414 -1.83 -8.54 13.06
CA ILE A 414 -1.83 -7.97 14.41
C ILE A 414 -3.25 -7.65 14.89
N VAL A 415 -4.16 -7.26 13.99
CA VAL A 415 -5.54 -6.91 14.35
C VAL A 415 -6.42 -8.16 14.46
N CYS A 416 -6.32 -9.11 13.53
CA CYS A 416 -7.20 -10.27 13.49
C CYS A 416 -6.98 -11.22 14.67
N ILE A 417 -5.73 -11.41 15.13
CA ILE A 417 -5.46 -12.36 16.23
C ILE A 417 -6.17 -11.95 17.53
N PRO A 418 -6.02 -10.71 18.06
CA PRO A 418 -6.76 -10.28 19.25
C PRO A 418 -8.27 -10.27 19.05
N VAL A 419 -8.76 -9.92 17.86
CA VAL A 419 -10.20 -9.91 17.55
C VAL A 419 -10.76 -11.33 17.61
N VAL A 420 -10.14 -12.29 16.93
CA VAL A 420 -10.56 -13.70 16.97
C VAL A 420 -10.42 -14.26 18.38
N THR A 421 -9.35 -13.91 19.11
CA THR A 421 -9.17 -14.34 20.50
C THR A 421 -10.30 -13.84 21.39
N THR A 422 -10.69 -12.57 21.24
CA THR A 422 -11.80 -11.98 22.00
C THR A 422 -13.13 -12.66 21.64
N ILE A 423 -13.36 -12.93 20.36
CA ILE A 423 -14.55 -13.67 19.90
C ILE A 423 -14.58 -15.09 20.45
N LEU A 424 -13.46 -15.81 20.46
CA LEU A 424 -13.44 -17.16 21.03
C LEU A 424 -13.60 -17.13 22.55
N LEU A 425 -12.95 -16.19 23.24
CA LEU A 425 -13.04 -16.05 24.69
C LEU A 425 -14.46 -15.72 25.17
N SER A 426 -15.31 -15.08 24.35
CA SER A 426 -16.70 -14.87 24.73
C SER A 426 -17.55 -16.14 24.78
N PHE A 427 -17.10 -17.23 24.16
CA PHE A 427 -17.75 -18.55 24.23
C PHE A 427 -17.15 -19.47 25.30
N THR A 428 -16.23 -18.97 26.14
CA THR A 428 -15.59 -19.76 27.20
C THR A 428 -16.05 -19.37 28.59
N GLY A 429 -15.70 -20.21 29.58
CA GLY A 429 -15.94 -19.97 31.00
C GLY A 429 -14.82 -19.26 31.74
N MET A 430 -14.00 -18.43 31.08
CA MET A 430 -12.86 -17.78 31.74
C MET A 430 -13.34 -16.67 32.70
N GLY A 431 -13.33 -16.99 33.99
CA GLY A 431 -13.70 -16.11 35.10
C GLY A 431 -12.71 -16.20 36.26
N PRO A 432 -13.00 -15.56 37.40
CA PRO A 432 -12.04 -15.38 38.51
C PRO A 432 -11.44 -16.69 39.01
N ASP A 433 -12.27 -17.74 39.11
CA ASP A 433 -11.86 -19.04 39.65
C ASP A 433 -11.28 -19.99 38.59
N THR A 434 -11.41 -19.65 37.30
CA THR A 434 -11.06 -20.48 36.14
C THR A 434 -9.99 -19.84 35.24
N GLN A 435 -9.17 -18.94 35.80
CA GLN A 435 -8.11 -18.24 35.06
C GLN A 435 -7.08 -19.15 34.40
N ALA A 436 -6.74 -20.25 35.05
CA ALA A 436 -5.73 -21.19 34.56
C ALA A 436 -6.32 -22.17 33.53
N LYS A 437 -7.47 -22.75 33.85
CA LYS A 437 -8.16 -23.73 33.01
C LYS A 437 -9.63 -23.36 32.86
N PHE A 438 -10.09 -23.23 31.63
CA PHE A 438 -11.48 -22.95 31.29
C PHE A 438 -11.92 -23.81 30.09
N GLY A 439 -13.21 -24.13 30.05
CA GLY A 439 -13.83 -24.85 28.95
C GLY A 439 -14.67 -23.94 28.05
N TRP A 440 -15.23 -24.54 27.01
CA TRP A 440 -16.26 -23.92 26.17
C TRP A 440 -17.62 -23.98 26.89
N GLU A 441 -18.28 -22.85 27.06
CA GLU A 441 -19.60 -22.71 27.71
C GLU A 441 -20.69 -22.24 26.73
N ALA A 442 -20.39 -22.33 25.43
CA ALA A 442 -21.27 -21.93 24.34
C ALA A 442 -21.81 -20.49 24.51
N LEU A 443 -23.13 -20.30 24.62
CA LEU A 443 -23.79 -18.99 24.64
C LEU A 443 -24.21 -18.50 26.04
N GLU A 444 -23.69 -19.10 27.11
CA GLU A 444 -24.11 -18.78 28.47
C GLU A 444 -23.85 -17.32 28.85
N ASN A 445 -22.64 -16.81 28.58
CA ASN A 445 -22.30 -15.40 28.78
C ASN A 445 -23.24 -14.45 28.02
N TYR A 446 -23.61 -14.81 26.79
CA TYR A 446 -24.52 -14.01 25.98
C TYR A 446 -25.93 -13.97 26.58
N LYS A 447 -26.45 -15.13 27.00
CA LYS A 447 -27.76 -15.21 27.69
C LYS A 447 -27.77 -14.36 28.95
N MET A 448 -26.71 -14.41 29.76
CA MET A 448 -26.58 -13.62 30.98
C MET A 448 -26.71 -12.11 30.69
N ILE A 449 -26.01 -11.61 29.67
CA ILE A 449 -26.05 -10.18 29.30
C ILE A 449 -27.41 -9.79 28.71
N PHE A 450 -27.93 -10.56 27.75
CA PHE A 450 -29.19 -10.22 27.08
C PHE A 450 -30.41 -10.29 27.99
N LEU A 451 -30.47 -11.30 28.88
CA LEU A 451 -31.57 -11.46 29.82
C LEU A 451 -31.40 -10.58 31.07
N GLY A 452 -30.29 -9.83 31.18
CA GLY A 452 -29.99 -9.01 32.36
C GLY A 452 -29.87 -9.83 33.64
N GLN A 453 -29.46 -11.10 33.52
CA GLN A 453 -29.34 -12.02 34.65
C GLN A 453 -28.06 -11.76 35.45
N GLY A 454 -28.15 -11.96 36.76
CA GLY A 454 -27.05 -11.71 37.67
C GLY A 454 -26.67 -10.22 37.78
N MET A 455 -25.70 -9.95 38.65
CA MET A 455 -25.23 -8.58 38.89
C MET A 455 -24.60 -7.97 37.63
N VAL A 456 -23.84 -8.75 36.87
CA VAL A 456 -23.12 -8.28 35.67
C VAL A 456 -24.08 -7.92 34.53
N GLY A 457 -25.08 -8.76 34.23
CA GLY A 457 -26.05 -8.51 33.16
C GLY A 457 -26.93 -7.29 33.44
N ALA A 458 -27.37 -7.08 34.68
CA ALA A 458 -28.18 -5.92 35.07
C ALA A 458 -27.38 -4.60 34.97
N ILE A 459 -26.09 -4.62 35.32
CA ILE A 459 -25.21 -3.45 35.23
C ILE A 459 -24.96 -3.05 33.77
N PHE A 460 -24.81 -4.02 32.87
CA PHE A 460 -24.57 -3.77 31.44
C PHE A 460 -25.59 -2.79 30.84
N TRP A 461 -26.89 -3.03 31.01
CA TRP A 461 -27.94 -2.18 30.42
C TRP A 461 -27.95 -0.76 30.98
N ARG A 462 -27.64 -0.61 32.28
CA ARG A 462 -27.52 0.71 32.93
C ARG A 462 -26.36 1.52 32.35
N ILE A 463 -25.21 0.87 32.19
CA ILE A 463 -24.01 1.48 31.63
C ILE A 463 -24.18 1.75 30.12
N LEU A 464 -24.85 0.86 29.38
CA LEU A 464 -25.20 1.08 27.98
C LEU A 464 -26.07 2.32 27.81
N GLY A 465 -27.12 2.45 28.63
CA GLY A 465 -27.99 3.63 28.60
C GLY A 465 -27.21 4.93 28.82
N TRP A 466 -26.33 4.96 29.82
CA TRP A 466 -25.45 6.11 30.04
C TRP A 466 -24.45 6.31 28.89
N THR A 467 -23.85 5.25 28.34
CA THR A 467 -22.91 5.33 27.23
C THR A 467 -23.54 5.93 25.98
N VAL A 468 -24.81 5.61 25.70
CA VAL A 468 -25.57 6.21 24.59
C VAL A 468 -25.83 7.70 24.85
N ILE A 469 -26.30 8.06 26.05
CA ILE A 469 -26.53 9.46 26.44
C ILE A 469 -25.23 10.27 26.36
N TRP A 470 -24.14 9.72 26.88
CA TRP A 470 -22.78 10.27 26.78
C TRP A 470 -22.40 10.51 25.32
N THR A 471 -22.50 9.47 24.50
CA THR A 471 -22.05 9.51 23.10
C THR A 471 -22.82 10.54 22.30
N ILE A 472 -24.15 10.58 22.46
CA ILE A 472 -25.00 11.57 21.78
C ILE A 472 -24.70 12.97 22.33
N GLY A 473 -24.70 13.15 23.65
CA GLY A 473 -24.51 14.45 24.28
C GLY A 473 -23.14 15.07 24.00
N ALA A 474 -22.07 14.35 24.31
CA ALA A 474 -20.70 14.83 24.14
C ALA A 474 -20.34 15.05 22.66
N THR A 475 -20.71 14.11 21.77
CA THR A 475 -20.37 14.23 20.35
C THR A 475 -21.19 15.32 19.67
N THR A 476 -22.50 15.37 19.89
CA THR A 476 -23.36 16.39 19.26
C THR A 476 -22.96 17.78 19.72
N LEU A 477 -22.64 17.94 21.02
CA LEU A 477 -22.17 19.22 21.56
C LEU A 477 -20.80 19.61 20.99
N ALA A 478 -19.85 18.68 20.90
CA ALA A 478 -18.55 18.92 20.25
C ALA A 478 -18.72 19.36 18.79
N ILE A 479 -19.61 18.67 18.06
CA ILE A 479 -19.92 18.98 16.68
C ILE A 479 -20.51 20.38 16.58
N ALA A 480 -21.58 20.66 17.31
CA ALA A 480 -22.24 21.96 17.30
C ALA A 480 -21.26 23.11 17.60
N LEU A 481 -20.45 22.98 18.66
CA LEU A 481 -19.46 23.98 19.03
C LEU A 481 -18.40 24.17 17.94
N GLY A 482 -17.80 23.08 17.44
CA GLY A 482 -16.76 23.16 16.41
C GLY A 482 -17.28 23.77 15.10
N PHE A 483 -18.50 23.39 14.68
CA PHE A 483 -19.15 23.94 13.50
C PHE A 483 -19.47 25.42 13.64
N ILE A 484 -20.08 25.83 14.75
CA ILE A 484 -20.41 27.23 15.02
C ILE A 484 -19.14 28.07 14.99
N LEU A 485 -18.08 27.63 15.68
CA LEU A 485 -16.79 28.32 15.69
C LEU A 485 -16.17 28.40 14.30
N ALA A 486 -16.28 27.34 13.49
CA ALA A 486 -15.75 27.30 12.13
C ALA A 486 -16.48 28.31 11.24
N ILE A 487 -17.81 28.35 11.28
CA ILE A 487 -18.63 29.29 10.51
C ILE A 487 -18.33 30.74 10.92
N VAL A 488 -18.28 31.01 12.23
CA VAL A 488 -17.99 32.35 12.76
C VAL A 488 -16.62 32.81 12.30
N LEU A 489 -15.58 31.98 12.45
CA LEU A 489 -14.22 32.39 12.12
C LEU A 489 -13.94 32.44 10.61
N ASN A 490 -14.69 31.68 9.80
CA ASN A 490 -14.59 31.75 8.36
C ASN A 490 -15.16 33.05 7.78
N ASN A 491 -15.94 33.82 8.55
CA ASN A 491 -16.51 35.10 8.10
C ASN A 491 -15.45 36.20 7.95
N ASP A 492 -15.43 36.89 6.80
CA ASP A 492 -14.46 37.96 6.47
C ASP A 492 -14.53 39.21 7.36
N ARG A 493 -15.63 39.40 8.08
CA ARG A 493 -15.79 40.51 9.03
C ARG A 493 -14.94 40.33 10.30
N ILE A 494 -14.50 39.11 10.61
CA ILE A 494 -13.71 38.83 11.81
C ILE A 494 -12.25 39.27 11.59
N LYS A 495 -11.79 40.22 12.40
CA LYS A 495 -10.38 40.64 12.46
C LYS A 495 -9.60 39.75 13.42
N GLY A 496 -8.32 39.54 13.16
CA GLY A 496 -7.45 38.72 14.03
C GLY A 496 -7.70 37.21 13.93
N LYS A 497 -8.18 36.71 12.77
CA LYS A 497 -8.52 35.29 12.56
C LYS A 497 -7.43 34.31 13.03
N VAL A 498 -6.15 34.66 12.83
CA VAL A 498 -5.00 33.84 13.21
C VAL A 498 -4.96 33.60 14.73
N LEU A 499 -5.18 34.63 15.56
CA LEU A 499 -5.14 34.50 17.02
C LEU A 499 -6.27 33.59 17.52
N PHE A 500 -7.51 33.85 17.07
CA PHE A 500 -8.66 33.02 17.44
C PHE A 500 -8.50 31.58 16.98
N ARG A 501 -7.99 31.35 15.75
CA ARG A 501 -7.70 30.00 15.24
C ARG A 501 -6.70 29.28 16.12
N SER A 502 -5.63 29.95 16.53
CA SER A 502 -4.63 29.36 17.45
C SER A 502 -5.25 28.98 18.78
N ILE A 503 -6.05 29.86 19.40
CA ILE A 503 -6.72 29.59 20.69
C ILE A 503 -7.68 28.40 20.59
N TYR A 504 -8.51 28.33 19.55
CA TYR A 504 -9.48 27.25 19.39
C TYR A 504 -8.86 25.90 19.02
N LEU A 505 -7.64 25.89 18.49
CA LEU A 505 -6.88 24.66 18.22
C LEU A 505 -6.07 24.18 19.43
N LEU A 506 -5.92 25.00 20.49
CA LEU A 506 -5.20 24.61 21.71
C LEU A 506 -5.67 23.28 22.33
N PRO A 507 -7.00 22.99 22.44
CA PRO A 507 -7.45 21.73 23.04
C PRO A 507 -6.96 20.49 22.29
N TRP A 508 -6.71 20.61 20.99
CA TRP A 508 -6.17 19.53 20.16
C TRP A 508 -4.63 19.52 20.13
N ALA A 509 -3.99 20.69 20.26
CA ALA A 509 -2.54 20.81 20.29
C ALA A 509 -1.93 20.27 21.61
N VAL A 510 -2.66 20.41 22.72
CA VAL A 510 -2.26 19.85 24.02
C VAL A 510 -2.71 18.38 24.11
N PRO A 511 -1.84 17.45 24.52
CA PRO A 511 -2.23 16.06 24.72
C PRO A 511 -3.42 15.92 25.67
N ALA A 512 -4.50 15.26 25.22
CA ALA A 512 -5.77 15.22 25.95
C ALA A 512 -5.64 14.68 27.38
N PHE A 513 -4.77 13.70 27.63
CA PHE A 513 -4.58 13.14 28.97
C PHE A 513 -4.11 14.18 29.98
N ILE A 514 -3.27 15.15 29.56
CA ILE A 514 -2.80 16.24 30.43
C ILE A 514 -3.98 17.14 30.80
N SER A 515 -4.78 17.55 29.80
CA SER A 515 -5.96 18.38 30.03
C SER A 515 -6.98 17.70 30.94
N ILE A 516 -7.23 16.40 30.75
CA ILE A 516 -8.17 15.63 31.58
C ILE A 516 -7.67 15.56 33.04
N LEU A 517 -6.39 15.26 33.27
CA LEU A 517 -5.82 15.22 34.62
C LEU A 517 -5.81 16.60 35.27
N PHE A 518 -5.52 17.65 34.51
CA PHE A 518 -5.58 19.03 34.99
C PHE A 518 -6.99 19.41 35.45
N PHE A 519 -8.01 19.13 34.64
CA PHE A 519 -9.40 19.34 35.02
C PHE A 519 -9.81 18.44 36.20
N SER A 520 -9.34 17.20 36.25
CA SER A 520 -9.57 16.30 37.39
C SER A 520 -9.13 16.92 38.72
N ILE A 521 -7.98 17.63 38.75
CA ILE A 521 -7.50 18.32 39.94
C ILE A 521 -8.35 19.56 40.24
N LEU A 522 -8.63 20.39 39.22
CA LEU A 522 -9.44 21.61 39.39
C LEU A 522 -10.85 21.34 39.91
N PHE A 523 -11.45 20.23 39.46
CA PHE A 523 -12.81 19.81 39.81
C PHE A 523 -12.87 18.85 41.00
N ALA A 524 -11.75 18.56 41.68
CA ALA A 524 -11.74 17.79 42.92
C ALA A 524 -12.32 18.61 44.09
N ASP A 525 -12.75 17.94 45.16
CA ASP A 525 -13.13 18.64 46.39
C ASP A 525 -11.91 19.35 46.98
N GLY A 526 -12.02 20.65 47.25
CA GLY A 526 -10.88 21.50 47.61
C GLY A 526 -10.15 22.11 46.41
N GLY A 527 -10.47 21.71 45.18
CA GLY A 527 -9.99 22.32 43.94
C GLY A 527 -10.57 23.73 43.73
N THR A 528 -9.84 24.57 42.99
CA THR A 528 -10.19 25.99 42.82
C THR A 528 -11.60 26.18 42.24
N VAL A 529 -11.99 25.37 41.25
CA VAL A 529 -13.30 25.52 40.59
C VAL A 529 -14.44 25.09 41.52
N VAL A 530 -14.31 23.96 42.22
CA VAL A 530 -15.32 23.52 43.18
C VAL A 530 -15.46 24.50 44.34
N ASN A 531 -14.36 25.02 44.88
CA ASN A 531 -14.38 26.00 45.96
C ASN A 531 -15.10 27.29 45.53
N SER A 532 -14.82 27.80 44.32
CA SER A 532 -15.52 28.96 43.78
C SER A 532 -17.02 28.68 43.58
N LEU A 533 -17.39 27.49 43.09
CA LEU A 533 -18.79 27.12 42.89
C LEU A 533 -19.54 26.89 44.21
N ARG A 534 -18.89 26.41 45.26
CA ARG A 534 -19.50 26.27 46.60
C ARG A 534 -19.94 27.60 47.19
N ASN A 535 -19.25 28.70 46.87
CA ASN A 535 -19.68 30.04 47.27
C ASN A 535 -21.00 30.47 46.61
N VAL A 536 -21.38 29.85 45.49
CA VAL A 536 -22.60 30.17 44.72
C VAL A 536 -23.71 29.15 44.98
N PHE A 537 -23.38 27.86 45.00
CA PHE A 537 -24.32 26.74 45.07
C PHE A 537 -24.42 26.09 46.46
N GLY A 538 -23.63 26.57 47.43
CA GLY A 538 -23.61 26.10 48.81
C GLY A 538 -22.47 25.12 49.13
N PRO A 539 -22.19 24.90 50.43
CA PRO A 539 -21.01 24.17 50.90
C PRO A 539 -20.99 22.68 50.52
N ASN A 540 -22.16 22.08 50.30
CA ASN A 540 -22.30 20.66 49.96
C ASN A 540 -22.13 20.38 48.46
N PHE A 541 -21.95 21.40 47.62
CA PHE A 541 -21.76 21.22 46.19
C PHE A 541 -20.45 20.46 45.92
N SER A 542 -20.55 19.35 45.19
CA SER A 542 -19.41 18.55 44.75
C SER A 542 -19.64 18.08 43.32
N ILE A 543 -18.60 18.18 42.50
CA ILE A 543 -18.64 17.74 41.11
C ILE A 543 -18.34 16.25 41.01
N LYS A 544 -17.39 15.72 41.81
CA LYS A 544 -16.97 14.32 41.70
C LYS A 544 -17.84 13.33 42.46
N ASN A 545 -18.56 13.79 43.48
CA ASN A 545 -19.39 12.92 44.33
C ASN A 545 -20.86 12.87 43.92
N ASP A 546 -21.32 13.82 43.10
CA ASP A 546 -22.69 13.81 42.56
C ASP A 546 -22.73 13.20 41.16
N THR A 547 -23.64 12.24 40.95
CA THR A 547 -23.75 11.48 39.68
C THR A 547 -24.17 12.38 38.52
N PHE A 548 -25.08 13.33 38.74
CA PHE A 548 -25.57 14.18 37.65
C PHE A 548 -24.50 15.20 37.25
N THR A 549 -23.92 15.87 38.24
CA THR A 549 -22.94 16.94 38.05
C THR A 549 -21.66 16.43 37.38
N ILE A 550 -21.18 15.25 37.76
CA ILE A 550 -19.99 14.67 37.12
C ILE A 550 -20.24 14.33 35.65
N ARG A 551 -21.39 13.72 35.37
CA ARG A 551 -21.80 13.31 34.03
C ARG A 551 -21.89 14.51 33.10
N LEU A 552 -22.47 15.61 33.58
CA LEU A 552 -22.54 16.88 32.85
C LEU A 552 -21.15 17.49 32.62
N THR A 553 -20.30 17.49 33.65
CA THR A 553 -18.95 18.05 33.57
C THR A 553 -18.10 17.29 32.56
N LEU A 554 -18.17 15.95 32.56
CA LEU A 554 -17.47 15.13 31.57
C LEU A 554 -17.94 15.43 30.14
N ILE A 555 -19.25 15.62 29.91
CA ILE A 555 -19.80 15.97 28.60
C ILE A 555 -19.21 17.32 28.13
N CYS A 556 -19.16 18.31 29.01
CA CYS A 556 -18.60 19.63 28.69
C CYS A 556 -17.09 19.56 28.38
N ILE A 557 -16.32 18.80 29.17
CA ILE A 557 -14.88 18.63 28.93
C ILE A 557 -14.65 17.94 27.58
N GLN A 558 -15.40 16.87 27.28
CA GLN A 558 -15.27 16.17 26.00
C GLN A 558 -15.72 17.04 24.83
N ALA A 559 -16.78 17.83 25.00
CA ALA A 559 -17.23 18.76 23.99
C ALA A 559 -16.17 19.82 23.67
N TRP A 560 -15.50 20.36 24.70
CA TRP A 560 -14.40 21.29 24.53
C TRP A 560 -13.22 20.65 23.78
N LEU A 561 -12.75 19.48 24.21
CA LEU A 561 -11.66 18.74 23.55
C LEU A 561 -12.01 18.38 22.08
N GLY A 562 -13.20 17.81 21.87
CA GLY A 562 -13.65 17.37 20.55
C GLY A 562 -13.96 18.52 19.59
N SER A 563 -14.41 19.66 20.10
CA SER A 563 -14.77 20.82 19.27
C SER A 563 -13.61 21.34 18.44
N ALA A 564 -12.36 21.25 18.94
CA ALA A 564 -11.18 21.70 18.23
C ALA A 564 -10.92 20.89 16.95
N TYR A 565 -11.10 19.57 17.01
CA TYR A 565 -10.99 18.70 15.83
C TYR A 565 -12.10 18.99 14.81
N ILE A 566 -13.35 19.10 15.27
CA ILE A 566 -14.49 19.43 14.39
C ILE A 566 -14.31 20.81 13.76
N PHE A 567 -13.83 21.78 14.52
CA PHE A 567 -13.52 23.13 14.04
C PHE A 567 -12.49 23.09 12.91
N LEU A 568 -11.38 22.36 13.10
CA LEU A 568 -10.35 22.20 12.08
C LEU A 568 -10.90 21.56 10.80
N LEU A 569 -11.63 20.45 10.97
CA LEU A 569 -12.26 19.71 9.87
C LEU A 569 -13.23 20.58 9.09
N SER A 570 -14.17 21.22 9.78
CA SER A 570 -15.21 22.05 9.18
C SER A 570 -14.63 23.27 8.49
N THR A 571 -13.58 23.87 9.05
CA THR A 571 -12.88 24.99 8.42
C THR A 571 -12.21 24.58 7.12
N GLY A 572 -11.55 23.41 7.07
CA GLY A 572 -10.94 22.90 5.85
C GLY A 572 -11.97 22.67 4.74
N VAL A 573 -13.13 22.10 5.09
CA VAL A 573 -14.25 21.91 4.16
C VAL A 573 -14.84 23.24 3.69
N LEU A 574 -15.10 24.18 4.61
CA LEU A 574 -15.60 25.52 4.29
C LEU A 574 -14.70 26.24 3.28
N GLN A 575 -13.38 26.08 3.40
CA GLN A 575 -12.39 26.70 2.52
C GLN A 575 -12.32 26.06 1.13
N SER A 576 -12.89 24.87 0.95
CA SER A 576 -12.94 24.19 -0.35
C SER A 576 -14.16 24.54 -1.21
N ILE A 577 -15.17 25.20 -0.62
CA ILE A 577 -16.39 25.59 -1.31
C ILE A 577 -16.08 26.75 -2.27
N ASN A 578 -16.41 26.59 -3.56
CA ASN A 578 -16.19 27.63 -4.58
C ASN A 578 -16.97 28.91 -4.24
N ALA A 579 -16.28 30.06 -4.30
CA ALA A 579 -16.85 31.38 -4.06
C ALA A 579 -17.99 31.74 -5.04
N GLU A 580 -17.94 31.24 -6.28
CA GLU A 580 -18.94 31.48 -7.33
C GLU A 580 -20.35 31.05 -6.90
N LEU A 581 -20.49 30.01 -6.05
CA LEU A 581 -21.79 29.59 -5.51
C LEU A 581 -22.42 30.65 -4.61
N TYR A 582 -21.60 31.40 -3.87
CA TYR A 582 -22.07 32.47 -3.01
C TYR A 582 -22.37 33.74 -3.81
N GLU A 583 -21.61 34.03 -4.86
CA GLU A 583 -21.84 35.14 -5.78
C GLU A 583 -23.14 34.96 -6.58
N ALA A 584 -23.38 33.75 -7.11
CA ALA A 584 -24.64 33.41 -7.77
C ALA A 584 -25.84 33.59 -6.83
N ALA A 585 -25.70 33.14 -5.57
CA ALA A 585 -26.74 33.32 -4.57
C ALA A 585 -26.98 34.80 -4.21
N ASP A 586 -25.94 35.65 -4.26
CA ASP A 586 -26.08 37.10 -4.07
C ASP A 586 -26.82 37.76 -5.24
N ILE A 587 -26.60 37.29 -6.48
CA ILE A 587 -27.35 37.73 -7.67
C ILE A 587 -28.84 37.34 -7.53
N ASP A 588 -29.14 36.16 -6.99
CA ASP A 588 -30.50 35.69 -6.70
C ASP A 588 -31.15 36.35 -5.46
N GLY A 589 -30.47 37.31 -4.82
CA GLY A 589 -30.99 38.03 -3.64
C GLY A 589 -31.09 37.18 -2.37
N ALA A 590 -30.26 36.13 -2.25
CA ALA A 590 -30.24 35.28 -1.07
C ALA A 590 -29.62 36.00 0.14
N THR A 591 -30.37 36.08 1.24
CA THR A 591 -29.85 36.62 2.52
C THR A 591 -28.74 35.74 3.10
N SER A 592 -27.88 36.28 3.97
CA SER A 592 -26.80 35.50 4.61
C SER A 592 -27.31 34.26 5.36
N PHE A 593 -28.50 34.33 5.96
CA PHE A 593 -29.13 33.17 6.61
C PHE A 593 -29.59 32.11 5.60
N LYS A 594 -30.13 32.52 4.44
CA LYS A 594 -30.44 31.60 3.33
C LYS A 594 -29.17 30.95 2.80
N LYS A 595 -28.09 31.71 2.56
CA LYS A 595 -26.78 31.17 2.13
C LYS A 595 -26.24 30.17 3.16
N LEU A 596 -26.31 30.50 4.45
CA LEU A 596 -25.88 29.60 5.52
C LEU A 596 -26.67 28.28 5.55
N THR A 597 -28.00 28.35 5.55
CA THR A 597 -28.87 27.16 5.74
C THR A 597 -29.09 26.34 4.47
N LYS A 598 -29.04 26.97 3.28
CA LYS A 598 -29.30 26.30 2.00
C LYS A 598 -28.03 25.93 1.22
N ILE A 599 -26.90 26.59 1.46
CA ILE A 599 -25.64 26.32 0.76
C ILE A 599 -24.61 25.79 1.74
N THR A 600 -24.18 26.60 2.71
CA THR A 600 -23.02 26.29 3.57
C THR A 600 -23.24 25.05 4.43
N VAL A 601 -24.27 25.04 5.28
CA VAL A 601 -24.52 23.94 6.23
C VAL A 601 -24.73 22.60 5.51
N PRO A 602 -25.58 22.50 4.47
CA PRO A 602 -25.74 21.25 3.73
C PRO A 602 -24.45 20.76 3.08
N LEU A 603 -23.67 21.65 2.44
CA LEU A 603 -22.41 21.26 1.78
C LEU A 603 -21.36 20.77 2.80
N VAL A 604 -21.20 21.48 3.92
CA VAL A 604 -20.22 21.08 4.93
C VAL A 604 -20.64 19.78 5.60
N LEU A 605 -21.92 19.63 5.99
CA LEU A 605 -22.42 18.39 6.59
C LEU A 605 -22.28 17.22 5.62
N PHE A 606 -22.60 17.41 4.33
CA PHE A 606 -22.44 16.37 3.31
C PHE A 606 -21.00 15.85 3.22
N GLN A 607 -20.03 16.76 3.19
CA GLN A 607 -18.61 16.41 3.04
C GLN A 607 -18.01 15.85 4.35
N THR A 608 -18.51 16.28 5.51
CA THR A 608 -17.99 15.84 6.81
C THR A 608 -18.73 14.65 7.40
N ALA A 609 -19.96 14.33 6.95
CA ALA A 609 -20.82 13.29 7.53
C ALA A 609 -20.12 11.93 7.73
N PRO A 610 -19.34 11.39 6.77
CA PRO A 610 -18.63 10.12 6.98
C PRO A 610 -17.64 10.17 8.16
N LEU A 611 -17.00 11.32 8.39
CA LEU A 611 -16.05 11.52 9.48
C LEU A 611 -16.77 11.74 10.81
N LEU A 612 -17.97 12.33 10.80
CA LEU A 612 -18.80 12.48 12.00
C LEU A 612 -19.25 11.12 12.56
N VAL A 613 -19.56 10.13 11.71
CA VAL A 613 -19.83 8.74 12.14
C VAL A 613 -18.65 8.17 12.95
N GLY A 614 -17.43 8.46 12.51
CA GLY A 614 -16.21 8.10 13.25
C GLY A 614 -16.12 8.78 14.62
N GLN A 615 -16.58 10.01 14.75
CA GLN A 615 -16.59 10.74 16.04
C GLN A 615 -17.57 10.14 17.05
N TYR A 616 -18.75 9.72 16.61
CA TYR A 616 -19.70 9.00 17.47
C TYR A 616 -19.10 7.66 17.92
N THR A 617 -18.47 6.92 16.99
CA THR A 617 -17.83 5.63 17.30
C THR A 617 -16.66 5.80 18.28
N PHE A 618 -15.89 6.87 18.14
CA PHE A 618 -14.80 7.21 19.05
C PHE A 618 -15.31 7.53 20.46
N ASN A 619 -16.30 8.42 20.60
CA ASN A 619 -16.82 8.81 21.91
C ASN A 619 -17.53 7.68 22.65
N PHE A 620 -18.15 6.74 21.92
CA PHE A 620 -18.72 5.52 22.51
C PHE A 620 -17.66 4.69 23.26
N ASN A 621 -16.42 4.68 22.77
CA ASN A 621 -15.30 3.93 23.33
C ASN A 621 -14.25 4.83 24.00
N ASN A 622 -14.63 6.01 24.49
CA ASN A 622 -13.68 6.97 25.08
C ASN A 622 -13.29 6.58 26.51
N PHE A 623 -12.39 5.61 26.63
CA PHE A 623 -11.88 5.10 27.89
C PHE A 623 -11.10 6.17 28.69
N SER A 624 -10.25 6.93 28.00
CA SER A 624 -9.25 7.79 28.64
C SER A 624 -9.87 8.88 29.50
N ILE A 625 -10.96 9.52 29.05
CA ILE A 625 -11.60 10.60 29.83
C ILE A 625 -12.19 10.10 31.14
N ILE A 626 -12.78 8.90 31.13
CA ILE A 626 -13.38 8.30 32.33
C ILE A 626 -12.32 7.82 33.30
N ALA A 627 -11.33 7.07 32.79
CA ALA A 627 -10.26 6.51 33.62
C ALA A 627 -9.45 7.62 34.30
N LEU A 628 -9.05 8.65 33.55
CA LEU A 628 -8.17 9.71 34.07
C LEU A 628 -8.89 10.75 34.92
N PHE A 629 -10.18 11.00 34.69
CA PHE A 629 -10.89 12.05 35.43
C PHE A 629 -11.22 11.62 36.87
N ASN A 630 -11.78 10.42 37.07
CA ASN A 630 -12.09 9.91 38.41
C ASN A 630 -12.30 8.39 38.46
N ASN A 631 -11.76 7.63 37.50
CA ASN A 631 -11.94 6.18 37.40
C ASN A 631 -13.43 5.75 37.40
N GLY A 632 -14.32 6.52 36.77
CA GLY A 632 -15.72 6.12 36.57
C GLY A 632 -16.66 6.32 37.77
N GLY A 633 -16.20 6.93 38.86
CA GLY A 633 -17.04 7.24 40.02
C GLY A 633 -18.11 8.32 39.76
N PRO A 634 -18.91 8.70 40.78
CA PRO A 634 -18.96 8.11 42.11
C PRO A 634 -19.42 6.64 42.10
N PHE A 635 -19.02 5.88 43.11
CA PHE A 635 -19.38 4.48 43.25
C PHE A 635 -20.65 4.36 44.11
N ASP A 636 -21.68 3.75 43.55
CA ASP A 636 -22.94 3.47 44.24
C ASP A 636 -23.15 1.95 44.26
N PRO A 637 -22.69 1.25 45.33
CA PRO A 637 -22.78 -0.20 45.43
C PRO A 637 -24.21 -0.74 45.31
N SER A 638 -25.21 0.06 45.69
CA SER A 638 -26.63 -0.34 45.58
C SER A 638 -27.08 -0.46 44.12
N LYS A 639 -26.46 0.29 43.20
CA LYS A 639 -26.84 0.31 41.78
C LYS A 639 -25.88 -0.40 40.85
N TYR A 640 -24.59 -0.37 41.16
CA TYR A 640 -23.53 -0.86 40.28
C TYR A 640 -22.67 -1.95 40.92
N GLY A 641 -23.01 -2.38 42.14
CA GLY A 641 -22.16 -3.25 42.94
C GLY A 641 -20.76 -2.65 43.11
N ASN A 642 -19.78 -3.51 43.36
CA ASN A 642 -18.36 -3.13 43.37
C ASN A 642 -17.69 -3.33 41.98
N LEU A 643 -18.49 -3.38 40.91
CA LEU A 643 -18.03 -3.73 39.56
C LEU A 643 -17.95 -2.51 38.62
N ALA A 644 -18.71 -1.46 38.90
CA ALA A 644 -18.71 -0.22 38.12
C ALA A 644 -19.04 1.00 38.99
N GLY A 645 -18.73 2.19 38.48
CA GLY A 645 -19.18 3.46 39.02
C GLY A 645 -20.21 4.13 38.10
N SER A 646 -20.80 5.22 38.56
CA SER A 646 -21.93 5.84 37.89
C SER A 646 -21.58 6.60 36.61
N SER A 647 -20.31 6.95 36.37
CA SER A 647 -19.88 7.62 35.14
C SER A 647 -19.18 6.70 34.15
N ASP A 648 -19.02 5.41 34.48
CA ASP A 648 -18.41 4.43 33.59
C ASP A 648 -19.10 4.33 32.24
N LEU A 649 -18.32 4.26 31.17
CA LEU A 649 -18.78 3.85 29.86
C LEU A 649 -18.59 2.33 29.73
N LEU A 650 -19.21 1.72 28.73
CA LEU A 650 -19.06 0.29 28.50
C LEU A 650 -17.59 -0.14 28.38
N ILE A 651 -16.74 0.66 27.73
CA ILE A 651 -15.31 0.36 27.63
C ILE A 651 -14.58 0.39 28.98
N SER A 652 -14.89 1.34 29.86
CA SER A 652 -14.26 1.41 31.20
C SER A 652 -14.82 0.34 32.13
N TYR A 653 -16.07 -0.06 31.93
CA TYR A 653 -16.67 -1.21 32.60
C TYR A 653 -16.01 -2.52 32.20
N ILE A 654 -15.82 -2.77 30.89
CA ILE A 654 -15.10 -3.95 30.38
C ILE A 654 -13.69 -4.00 30.97
N TYR A 655 -13.00 -2.86 31.00
CA TYR A 655 -11.68 -2.77 31.63
C TYR A 655 -11.72 -3.20 33.11
N LYS A 656 -12.66 -2.69 33.91
CA LYS A 656 -12.80 -3.08 35.32
C LYS A 656 -13.14 -4.57 35.48
N LEU A 657 -14.07 -5.08 34.68
CA LEU A 657 -14.42 -6.51 34.70
C LEU A 657 -13.21 -7.39 34.43
N THR A 658 -12.42 -7.07 33.40
CA THR A 658 -11.31 -7.91 32.96
C THR A 658 -10.04 -7.73 33.79
N MET A 659 -9.68 -6.50 34.14
CA MET A 659 -8.42 -6.18 34.82
C MET A 659 -8.53 -6.19 36.34
N ASN A 660 -9.64 -5.72 36.91
CA ASN A 660 -9.79 -5.63 38.37
C ASN A 660 -10.51 -6.85 38.94
N SER A 661 -11.48 -7.39 38.20
CA SER A 661 -12.38 -8.45 38.69
C SER A 661 -12.19 -9.79 37.98
N GLN A 662 -11.28 -9.90 37.01
CA GLN A 662 -10.96 -11.16 36.32
C GLN A 662 -12.16 -11.90 35.67
N TYR A 663 -13.15 -11.15 35.16
CA TYR A 663 -14.25 -11.65 34.34
C TYR A 663 -13.93 -11.50 32.84
N GLN A 664 -12.92 -12.21 32.32
CA GLN A 664 -12.43 -12.02 30.95
C GLN A 664 -13.43 -12.50 29.90
N ALA A 665 -14.06 -13.67 30.07
CA ALA A 665 -15.04 -14.17 29.12
C ALA A 665 -16.28 -13.26 29.03
N VAL A 666 -16.74 -12.74 30.17
CA VAL A 666 -17.86 -11.80 30.21
C VAL A 666 -17.48 -10.45 29.58
N GLY A 667 -16.29 -9.93 29.90
CA GLY A 667 -15.77 -8.71 29.27
C GLY A 667 -15.60 -8.85 27.75
N ALA A 668 -15.11 -10.00 27.29
CA ALA A 668 -15.02 -10.34 25.87
C ALA A 668 -16.41 -10.40 25.21
N THR A 669 -17.39 -11.01 25.89
CA THR A 669 -18.79 -11.09 25.42
C THR A 669 -19.39 -9.70 25.21
N ILE A 670 -19.25 -8.82 26.20
CA ILE A 670 -19.70 -7.43 26.10
C ILE A 670 -18.98 -6.72 24.94
N THR A 671 -17.67 -6.92 24.80
CA THR A 671 -16.86 -6.35 23.70
C THR A 671 -17.38 -6.80 22.34
N VAL A 672 -17.70 -8.08 22.16
CA VAL A 672 -18.22 -8.62 20.89
C VAL A 672 -19.60 -8.05 20.56
N ILE A 673 -20.51 -8.03 21.55
CA ILE A 673 -21.87 -7.48 21.37
C ILE A 673 -21.81 -6.02 20.92
N ILE A 674 -21.02 -5.20 21.61
CA ILE A 674 -20.85 -3.78 21.30
C ILE A 674 -20.19 -3.60 19.94
N SER A 675 -19.15 -4.38 19.64
CA SER A 675 -18.43 -4.28 18.37
C SER A 675 -19.37 -4.55 17.19
N ILE A 676 -20.20 -5.61 17.28
CA ILE A 676 -21.21 -5.92 16.26
C ILE A 676 -22.24 -4.79 16.14
N ALA A 677 -22.75 -4.28 17.25
CA ALA A 677 -23.70 -3.16 17.24
C ALA A 677 -23.12 -1.90 16.60
N LEU A 678 -21.88 -1.53 16.94
CA LEU A 678 -21.18 -0.39 16.36
C LEU A 678 -20.87 -0.59 14.88
N ILE A 679 -20.48 -1.79 14.44
CA ILE A 679 -20.27 -2.11 13.03
C ILE A 679 -21.58 -1.93 12.25
N ILE A 680 -22.71 -2.41 12.77
CA ILE A 680 -24.02 -2.25 12.13
C ILE A 680 -24.41 -0.77 12.05
N ILE A 681 -24.29 -0.01 13.15
CA ILE A 681 -24.61 1.42 13.18
C ILE A 681 -23.71 2.21 12.23
N ALA A 682 -22.40 1.95 12.25
CA ALA A 682 -21.44 2.58 11.35
C ALA A 682 -21.72 2.24 9.90
N TYR A 683 -21.99 0.97 9.58
CA TYR A 683 -22.35 0.53 8.23
C TYR A 683 -23.61 1.23 7.71
N ILE A 684 -24.67 1.31 8.52
CA ILE A 684 -25.89 2.05 8.17
C ILE A 684 -25.57 3.53 7.97
N GLY A 685 -24.77 4.13 8.85
CA GLY A 685 -24.31 5.51 8.76
C GLY A 685 -23.58 5.77 7.44
N TYR A 686 -22.56 4.98 7.12
CA TYR A 686 -21.78 5.10 5.89
C TYR A 686 -22.63 4.87 4.64
N LYS A 687 -23.44 3.80 4.60
CA LYS A 687 -24.32 3.48 3.47
C LYS A 687 -25.28 4.62 3.13
N ASN A 688 -25.77 5.32 4.15
CA ASN A 688 -26.72 6.42 3.97
C ASN A 688 -26.04 7.74 3.56
N THR A 689 -24.72 7.85 3.64
CA THR A 689 -23.99 9.01 3.11
C THR A 689 -23.93 8.96 1.59
N ASP A 690 -24.26 10.06 0.94
CA ASP A 690 -24.23 10.17 -0.53
C ASP A 690 -22.80 10.08 -1.11
N ALA A 691 -21.77 10.35 -0.30
CA ALA A 691 -20.38 10.05 -0.65
C ALA A 691 -20.16 8.56 -0.97
N PHE A 692 -20.86 7.65 -0.27
CA PHE A 692 -20.84 6.21 -0.53
C PHE A 692 -21.82 5.77 -1.62
N LYS A 693 -22.86 6.56 -1.91
CA LYS A 693 -23.80 6.26 -3.02
C LYS A 693 -23.27 6.68 -4.40
N ARG A 694 -22.29 7.59 -4.45
CA ARG A 694 -21.74 8.17 -5.69
C ARG A 694 -20.31 7.74 -6.01
N GLY A 695 -19.57 7.17 -5.05
CA GLY A 695 -18.26 6.55 -5.25
C GLY A 695 -18.40 5.04 -5.34
#